data_AF-A0A7E5VJ11-F1
#
_entry.id   AF-A0A7E5VJ11-F1
#
_cell.length_a   1.000
_cell.length_b   1.000
_cell.length_c   1.000
_cell.angle_alpha   90.00
_cell.angle_beta   90.00
_cell.angle_gamma   90.00
#
_symmetry.space_group_name_H-M   'P 1'
#
loop_
_entity.id
_entity.type
_entity.pdbx_description
1 polymer ?
#
loop_
_entity_poly.entity_id
_entity_poly.type
_entity_poly.pdbx_seq_one_letter_code
_entity_poly.pdbx_strand_id
1 'polypeptide(L)'
;MDISYDDEVVKQCFKCNESLVDTLNIVKNSTNRTIILWNKFQIFVYEEFDFGKPAKALLLNFQIQDLIFHGNYLICLDCSGNVHTTSLKFKNAAQNSFVFPFQPRERNVVAITLYDDDNVLCLKHESSTYLLSLHKINSELSLYNNVIITYKERLPLQKTNKFKMKVQAITENHLDNIKKLSKEVFVSRNKYKLVVISFDNLNIFGCILYSSMTEECITLKKIYSCPSEICDLQITETGDLNIGLTIGTLLRISLRDLQNPETIHLNIAINKYLVYNENIIYSDGESMWRAENLGSKHMKFSQLFIRHVKDFIKHRDQIICTTFMNLIYLFSIDNDISNLKQQTTEEYCSANTVLNHSKCLKKIMDEVETNHKLIKTLTKENNYITALSLSNRQDVMDQIMKEKVIVYENYQDAIAENDDIILTNNFTEYFDSESLFFLIKISSTTDHKLSEILSNAIGDLRFHITFGSSKKLLKTVSIKVTGPIKKTSLLIPLKNNMVDTTEFNVLIKMLASIPGAMDAKRKMWTVLYRKNVKLLSEHFIKFNLRTNKQLCLKTPQVSLDELILQAAEINFGNLFHFIDTLKVKPASKEWKLYVRLPDDYQNVFLNKDLYTKHLNSNKVNFFLDQFTSDDFLKSKSNLTFNIGNEKVKVEIYNDGFTRPLLKILSENMKIALNIRNFLADLIYYVFTGFSPGKEFVHLSTYTTLENLQKAVSDCARDSPQEDIEELVDKFERDVVGVLPI
;
A
#
# COMPACT_ATOMS: atom_id res chain seq x y z
N MET A 1 78.97 0.02 2.88
CA MET A 1 78.07 0.67 1.92
C MET A 1 76.79 -0.13 1.96
N ASP A 2 75.86 0.30 2.81
CA ASP A 2 74.56 -0.34 2.98
C ASP A 2 73.70 -0.01 1.76
N ILE A 3 73.37 -1.04 1.01
CA ILE A 3 72.40 -0.98 -0.08
C ILE A 3 71.04 -1.15 0.58
N SER A 4 70.33 -0.03 0.78
CA SER A 4 68.91 -0.05 1.12
C SER A 4 68.15 -0.71 -0.02
N TYR A 5 67.56 -1.88 0.25
CA TYR A 5 66.50 -2.43 -0.59
C TYR A 5 65.31 -1.46 -0.50
N ASP A 6 65.12 -0.64 -1.53
CA ASP A 6 63.83 -0.02 -1.80
C ASP A 6 62.88 -1.15 -2.20
N ASP A 7 62.11 -1.66 -1.24
CA ASP A 7 60.98 -2.54 -1.54
C ASP A 7 59.94 -1.74 -2.34
N GLU A 8 60.01 -1.81 -3.68
CA GLU A 8 58.91 -1.35 -4.55
C GLU A 8 57.70 -2.26 -4.30
N VAL A 9 56.85 -1.88 -3.34
CA VAL A 9 55.61 -2.62 -3.06
C VAL A 9 54.59 -2.32 -4.16
N VAL A 10 54.61 -3.10 -5.25
CA VAL A 10 53.85 -2.84 -6.48
C VAL A 10 52.33 -3.04 -6.34
N LYS A 11 51.89 -3.94 -5.44
CA LYS A 11 50.46 -4.23 -5.18
C LYS A 11 50.24 -4.50 -3.71
N GLN A 12 49.30 -3.79 -3.10
CA GLN A 12 48.91 -3.98 -1.72
C GLN A 12 47.41 -4.27 -1.63
N CYS A 13 47.04 -5.18 -0.73
CA CYS A 13 45.66 -5.50 -0.40
C CYS A 13 45.49 -5.44 1.10
N PHE A 14 44.54 -4.64 1.55
CA PHE A 14 44.19 -4.47 2.94
C PHE A 14 42.76 -4.94 3.15
N LYS A 15 42.49 -5.50 4.32
CA LYS A 15 41.15 -5.74 4.80
C LYS A 15 40.86 -4.70 5.87
N CYS A 16 39.70 -4.05 5.81
CA CYS A 16 39.30 -3.12 6.86
C CYS A 16 39.21 -3.89 8.20
N ASN A 17 39.95 -3.42 9.21
CA ASN A 17 40.00 -4.06 10.53
C ASN A 17 38.79 -3.71 11.43
N GLU A 18 37.95 -2.77 10.99
CA GLU A 18 36.72 -2.36 11.67
C GLU A 18 35.51 -3.19 11.23
N SER A 19 34.51 -3.32 12.11
CA SER A 19 33.23 -3.95 11.76
C SER A 19 32.43 -3.07 10.79
N LEU A 20 32.25 -3.56 9.57
CA LEU A 20 31.54 -2.85 8.50
C LEU A 20 30.08 -3.27 8.43
N VAL A 21 29.18 -2.28 8.39
CA VAL A 21 27.73 -2.48 8.22
C VAL A 21 27.32 -2.51 6.75
N ASP A 22 28.12 -1.89 5.87
CA ASP A 22 27.90 -1.82 4.42
C ASP A 22 29.24 -1.59 3.70
N THR A 23 29.24 -1.75 2.38
CA THR A 23 30.39 -1.59 1.48
C THR A 23 30.90 -0.16 1.45
N LEU A 24 32.23 -0.02 1.37
CA LEU A 24 32.92 1.26 1.47
C LEU A 24 33.01 1.97 0.11
N ASN A 25 32.72 3.27 0.10
CA ASN A 25 33.06 4.25 -0.91
C ASN A 25 34.35 4.98 -0.52
N ILE A 26 34.97 5.69 -1.46
CA ILE A 26 36.26 6.35 -1.26
C ILE A 26 36.17 7.83 -1.67
N VAL A 27 36.57 8.71 -0.76
CA VAL A 27 36.80 10.13 -1.05
C VAL A 27 38.18 10.51 -0.55
N LYS A 28 38.88 11.33 -1.33
CA LYS A 28 40.15 11.93 -0.93
C LYS A 28 40.02 13.44 -0.90
N ASN A 29 40.89 14.07 -0.13
CA ASN A 29 41.13 15.49 -0.24
C ASN A 29 42.40 15.71 -1.08
N SER A 30 42.37 16.71 -1.96
CA SER A 30 43.50 17.10 -2.80
C SER A 30 44.62 17.79 -2.00
N THR A 31 44.29 18.38 -0.86
CA THR A 31 45.19 19.26 -0.08
C THR A 31 45.99 18.53 1.02
N ASN A 32 45.62 17.31 1.39
CA ASN A 32 46.30 16.52 2.42
C ASN A 32 46.44 15.04 2.01
N ARG A 33 47.23 14.28 2.78
CA ARG A 33 47.43 12.82 2.57
C ARG A 33 46.39 11.98 3.31
N THR A 34 45.15 12.45 3.38
CA THR A 34 44.08 11.78 4.12
C THR A 34 43.07 11.17 3.15
N ILE A 35 42.73 9.91 3.37
CA ILE A 35 41.68 9.19 2.67
C ILE A 35 40.53 8.94 3.61
N ILE A 36 39.32 9.05 3.07
CA ILE A 36 38.10 8.73 3.76
C ILE A 36 37.44 7.55 3.08
N LEU A 37 37.29 6.46 3.83
CA LEU A 37 36.46 5.33 3.45
C LEU A 37 35.14 5.45 4.18
N TRP A 38 34.02 5.40 3.47
CA TRP A 38 32.72 5.65 4.09
C TRP A 38 31.62 4.78 3.51
N ASN A 39 30.60 4.49 4.30
CA ASN A 39 29.36 3.88 3.84
C ASN A 39 28.17 4.68 4.38
N LYS A 40 26.94 4.19 4.19
CA LYS A 40 25.73 4.91 4.61
C LYS A 40 25.72 5.31 6.09
N PHE A 41 26.41 4.58 6.96
CA PHE A 41 26.34 4.72 8.42
C PHE A 41 27.67 5.11 9.08
N GLN A 42 28.80 4.91 8.39
CA GLN A 42 30.13 4.95 8.99
C GLN A 42 31.10 5.74 8.11
N ILE A 43 31.99 6.52 8.75
CA ILE A 43 33.12 7.20 8.11
C ILE A 43 34.41 6.77 8.80
N PHE A 44 35.39 6.31 8.03
CA PHE A 44 36.72 5.93 8.49
C PHE A 44 37.76 6.86 7.87
N VAL A 45 38.54 7.51 8.72
CA VAL A 45 39.59 8.45 8.33
C VAL A 45 40.93 7.74 8.42
N TYR A 46 41.64 7.68 7.30
CA TYR A 46 42.98 7.12 7.18
C TYR A 46 43.97 8.23 6.85
N GLU A 47 45.01 8.37 7.65
CA GLU A 47 46.08 9.34 7.45
C GLU A 47 47.29 8.64 6.82
N GLU A 48 48.04 9.40 6.01
CA GLU A 48 49.29 8.93 5.38
C GLU A 48 49.17 7.65 4.53
N PHE A 49 47.97 7.31 4.07
CA PHE A 49 47.67 6.08 3.32
C PHE A 49 47.93 4.78 4.09
N ASP A 50 48.02 4.83 5.43
CA ASP A 50 48.11 3.62 6.25
C ASP A 50 46.72 3.00 6.44
N PHE A 51 46.40 1.98 5.64
CA PHE A 51 45.13 1.24 5.74
C PHE A 51 45.15 0.15 6.82
N GLY A 52 46.23 0.03 7.61
CA GLY A 52 46.32 -0.91 8.71
C GLY A 52 45.33 -0.59 9.84
N LYS A 53 45.11 0.68 10.14
CA LYS A 53 44.10 1.10 11.13
C LYS A 53 43.59 2.51 10.83
N PRO A 54 42.27 2.76 10.91
CA PRO A 54 41.77 4.12 10.77
C PRO A 54 42.28 4.98 11.93
N ALA A 55 42.77 6.18 11.61
CA ALA A 55 43.07 7.22 12.59
C ALA A 55 41.80 7.61 13.36
N LYS A 56 40.63 7.53 12.71
CA LYS A 56 39.33 7.77 13.35
C LYS A 56 38.21 6.98 12.68
N ALA A 57 37.29 6.47 13.48
CA ALA A 57 36.01 5.93 13.03
C ALA A 57 34.86 6.78 13.58
N LEU A 58 33.94 7.20 12.72
CA LEU A 58 32.75 7.98 13.06
C LEU A 58 31.52 7.13 12.74
N LEU A 59 30.69 6.90 13.74
CA LEU A 59 29.35 6.33 13.58
C LEU A 59 28.34 7.47 13.53
N LEU A 60 27.46 7.44 12.52
CA LEU A 60 26.52 8.52 12.27
C LEU A 60 25.10 8.13 12.71
N ASN A 61 24.34 9.13 13.15
CA ASN A 61 22.91 9.00 13.48
C ASN A 61 21.99 9.33 12.28
N PHE A 62 22.55 9.56 11.10
CA PHE A 62 21.85 9.79 9.84
C PHE A 62 22.49 8.95 8.73
N GLN A 63 21.78 8.78 7.61
CA GLN A 63 22.27 8.04 6.45
C GLN A 63 22.90 8.99 5.43
N ILE A 64 24.19 8.77 5.10
CA ILE A 64 24.90 9.58 4.11
C ILE A 64 24.42 9.23 2.69
N GLN A 65 24.05 10.26 1.93
CA GLN A 65 23.83 10.21 0.48
C GLN A 65 25.09 10.58 -0.30
N ASP A 66 25.78 11.65 0.08
CA ASP A 66 27.00 12.12 -0.58
C ASP A 66 27.98 12.75 0.43
N LEU A 67 29.28 12.71 0.15
CA LEU A 67 30.33 13.15 1.06
C LEU A 67 31.43 13.90 0.29
N ILE A 68 31.70 15.12 0.73
CA ILE A 68 32.84 15.93 0.27
C ILE A 68 33.83 16.05 1.41
N PHE A 69 35.10 15.81 1.08
CA PHE A 69 36.21 16.04 2.00
C PHE A 69 37.18 17.06 1.40
N HIS A 70 37.30 18.23 2.03
CA HIS A 70 38.15 19.31 1.54
C HIS A 70 38.81 20.07 2.70
N GLY A 71 40.10 20.41 2.55
CA GLY A 71 40.91 21.04 3.59
C GLY A 71 40.96 20.19 4.87
N ASN A 72 40.21 20.59 5.89
CA ASN A 72 40.02 19.80 7.11
C ASN A 72 38.54 19.71 7.46
N TYR A 73 37.63 19.74 6.48
CA TYR A 73 36.19 19.69 6.71
C TYR A 73 35.58 18.52 5.96
N LEU A 74 34.71 17.81 6.68
CA LEU A 74 33.82 16.78 6.17
C LEU A 74 32.44 17.39 5.98
N ILE A 75 31.94 17.39 4.76
CA ILE A 75 30.60 17.86 4.40
C ILE A 75 29.79 16.66 3.94
N CYS A 76 28.72 16.34 4.65
CA CYS A 76 27.88 15.17 4.39
C CYS A 76 26.46 15.63 4.02
N LEU A 77 25.96 15.20 2.87
CA LEU A 77 24.54 15.30 2.52
C LEU A 77 23.83 14.02 3.01
N ASP A 78 22.79 14.17 3.83
CA ASP A 78 21.97 13.04 4.28
C ASP A 78 20.84 12.71 3.27
N CYS A 79 20.25 11.53 3.41
CA CYS A 79 19.11 11.11 2.57
C CYS A 79 17.81 11.90 2.80
N SER A 80 17.76 12.76 3.82
CA SER A 80 16.63 13.66 4.11
C SER A 80 16.83 15.06 3.50
N GLY A 81 17.95 15.30 2.82
CA GLY A 81 18.30 16.57 2.20
C GLY A 81 18.91 17.60 3.16
N ASN A 82 19.49 17.17 4.28
CA ASN A 82 20.25 18.02 5.18
C ASN A 82 21.75 17.93 4.89
N VAL A 83 22.45 19.06 4.95
CA VAL A 83 23.91 19.11 4.87
C VAL A 83 24.49 19.31 6.26
N HIS A 84 25.39 18.42 6.65
CA HIS A 84 26.12 18.46 7.91
C HIS A 84 27.59 18.77 7.62
N THR A 85 28.24 19.60 8.43
CA THR A 85 29.68 19.91 8.32
C THR A 85 30.38 19.65 9.64
N THR A 86 31.59 19.07 9.60
CA THR A 86 32.47 18.94 10.76
C THR A 86 33.91 19.18 10.40
N SER A 87 34.68 19.80 11.30
CA SER A 87 36.13 19.91 11.13
C SER A 87 36.84 18.64 11.61
N LEU A 88 37.92 18.27 10.94
CA LEU A 88 38.87 17.22 11.32
C LEU A 88 40.12 17.75 12.03
N LYS A 89 40.27 19.07 12.23
CA LYS A 89 41.39 19.62 13.02
C LYS A 89 41.19 19.26 14.50
N PHE A 90 41.97 18.32 15.04
CA PHE A 90 41.90 17.97 16.47
C PHE A 90 43.25 18.14 17.18
N LYS A 91 43.19 18.75 18.37
CA LYS A 91 44.34 19.11 19.21
C LYS A 91 44.88 17.95 20.07
N ASN A 92 44.25 16.76 20.12
CA ASN A 92 44.73 15.64 20.92
C ASN A 92 44.33 14.27 20.31
N ALA A 93 45.29 13.36 20.20
CA ALA A 93 45.17 12.03 19.58
C ALA A 93 44.50 10.95 20.49
N ALA A 94 43.92 11.32 21.63
CA ALA A 94 43.64 10.38 22.73
C ALA A 94 42.16 10.20 23.13
N GLN A 95 41.18 10.45 22.25
CA GLN A 95 39.76 10.24 22.58
C GLN A 95 39.05 9.33 21.56
N ASN A 96 38.91 8.06 21.96
CA ASN A 96 38.50 6.92 21.13
C ASN A 96 37.00 6.78 20.83
N SER A 97 36.14 7.73 21.21
CA SER A 97 34.73 7.69 20.77
C SER A 97 34.06 9.05 20.98
N PHE A 98 34.05 9.87 19.94
CA PHE A 98 33.26 11.09 19.95
C PHE A 98 32.00 10.88 19.10
N VAL A 99 30.84 10.95 19.75
CA VAL A 99 29.57 11.26 19.08
C VAL A 99 29.68 12.73 18.65
N PHE A 100 30.14 12.98 17.43
CA PHE A 100 30.08 14.32 16.86
C PHE A 100 28.61 14.66 16.62
N PRO A 101 28.06 15.74 17.21
CA PRO A 101 26.74 16.21 16.82
C PRO A 101 26.89 16.85 15.45
N PHE A 102 26.74 16.04 14.39
CA PHE A 102 26.53 16.52 13.04
C PHE A 102 25.20 17.29 13.02
N GLN A 103 25.25 18.59 13.29
CA GLN A 103 24.07 19.43 13.19
C GLN A 103 23.81 19.78 11.72
N PRO A 104 22.55 19.71 11.25
CA PRO A 104 22.21 20.14 9.91
C PRO A 104 22.44 21.65 9.80
N ARG A 105 23.31 22.07 8.87
CA ARG A 105 23.62 23.47 8.56
C ARG A 105 22.79 24.02 7.42
N GLU A 106 22.41 23.17 6.47
CA GLU A 106 21.55 23.52 5.34
C GLU A 106 20.52 22.42 5.12
N ARG A 107 19.34 22.76 4.59
CA ARG A 107 18.21 21.82 4.40
C ARG A 107 17.69 21.88 2.96
N ASN A 108 16.84 20.91 2.59
CA ASN A 108 16.24 20.82 1.25
C ASN A 108 17.27 20.72 0.11
N VAL A 109 18.48 20.22 0.41
CA VAL A 109 19.56 20.04 -0.55
C VAL A 109 19.40 18.69 -1.23
N VAL A 110 19.55 18.65 -2.55
CA VAL A 110 19.41 17.42 -3.36
C VAL A 110 20.74 16.93 -3.94
N ALA A 111 21.72 17.81 -4.10
CA ALA A 111 23.08 17.48 -4.53
C ALA A 111 24.07 18.52 -3.99
N ILE A 112 25.31 18.08 -3.73
CA ILE A 112 26.43 18.93 -3.36
C ILE A 112 27.61 18.70 -4.29
N THR A 113 28.42 19.72 -4.55
CA THR A 113 29.68 19.57 -5.29
C THR A 113 30.65 20.67 -4.90
N LEU A 114 31.95 20.40 -4.98
CA LEU A 114 32.96 21.41 -4.71
C LEU A 114 32.93 22.49 -5.79
N TYR A 115 32.82 23.77 -5.41
CA TYR A 115 32.84 24.88 -6.35
C TYR A 115 34.28 25.34 -6.60
N ASP A 116 35.02 25.64 -5.55
CA ASP A 116 36.49 25.87 -5.49
C ASP A 116 37.03 25.41 -4.14
N ASP A 117 38.29 25.72 -3.84
CA ASP A 117 38.98 25.37 -2.60
C ASP A 117 38.30 25.94 -1.34
N ASP A 118 37.51 27.00 -1.45
CA ASP A 118 36.90 27.65 -0.29
C ASP A 118 35.38 27.45 -0.22
N ASN A 119 34.73 26.98 -1.30
CA ASN A 119 33.28 26.97 -1.41
C ASN A 119 32.70 25.66 -1.94
N VAL A 120 31.53 25.30 -1.41
CA VAL A 120 30.70 24.19 -1.89
C VAL A 120 29.42 24.75 -2.52
N LEU A 121 29.02 24.18 -3.65
CA LEU A 121 27.76 24.49 -4.31
C LEU A 121 26.71 23.44 -3.94
N CYS A 122 25.56 23.90 -3.47
CA CYS A 122 24.41 23.08 -3.12
C CYS A 122 23.27 23.34 -4.09
N LEU A 123 22.70 22.28 -4.66
CA LEU A 123 21.44 22.35 -5.40
C LEU A 123 20.30 22.14 -4.40
N LYS A 124 19.46 23.15 -4.20
CA LYS A 124 18.30 23.12 -3.30
C LYS A 124 16.99 22.99 -4.08
N HIS A 125 15.99 22.36 -3.47
CA HIS A 125 14.63 22.32 -3.99
C HIS A 125 13.65 22.79 -2.91
N GLU A 126 13.14 24.02 -3.06
CA GLU A 126 12.25 24.66 -2.08
C GLU A 126 11.03 25.24 -2.79
N SER A 127 9.84 25.03 -2.24
CA SER A 127 8.58 25.61 -2.76
C SER A 127 8.36 25.38 -4.27
N SER A 128 8.70 24.18 -4.76
CA SER A 128 8.65 23.79 -6.18
C SER A 128 9.61 24.54 -7.12
N THR A 129 10.65 25.16 -6.57
CA THR A 129 11.71 25.85 -7.32
C THR A 129 13.08 25.27 -6.98
N TYR A 130 13.98 25.25 -7.96
CA TYR A 130 15.37 24.85 -7.75
C TYR A 130 16.25 26.07 -7.56
N LEU A 131 17.20 26.00 -6.62
CA LEU A 131 18.16 27.07 -6.34
C LEU A 131 19.59 26.52 -6.29
N LEU A 132 20.56 27.32 -6.72
CA LEU A 132 21.97 27.07 -6.55
C LEU A 132 22.49 27.96 -5.43
N SER A 133 22.80 27.34 -4.28
CA SER A 133 23.29 28.02 -3.09
C SER A 133 24.78 27.75 -2.92
N LEU A 134 25.60 28.79 -2.95
CA LEU A 134 27.04 28.74 -2.78
C LEU A 134 27.38 29.02 -1.31
N HIS A 135 28.07 28.11 -0.66
CA HIS A 135 28.42 28.20 0.75
C HIS A 135 29.93 28.14 0.95
N LYS A 136 30.44 28.90 1.92
CA LYS A 136 31.85 28.82 2.33
C LYS A 136 32.09 27.60 3.20
N ILE A 137 33.18 26.89 2.94
CA ILE A 137 33.61 25.71 3.69
C ILE A 137 34.21 26.17 5.03
N ASN A 138 33.36 26.26 6.04
CA ASN A 138 33.72 26.53 7.42
C ASN A 138 32.82 25.73 8.38
N SER A 139 32.98 25.92 9.69
CA SER A 139 32.19 25.22 10.72
C SER A 139 30.68 25.50 10.67
N GLU A 140 30.28 26.61 10.06
CA GLU A 140 28.90 27.07 9.98
C GLU A 140 28.27 26.84 8.60
N LEU A 141 29.07 26.50 7.59
CA LEU A 141 28.67 26.43 6.18
C LEU A 141 27.96 27.72 5.71
N SER A 142 28.56 28.87 6.00
CA SER A 142 27.93 30.18 5.78
C SER A 142 27.58 30.42 4.31
N LEU A 143 26.33 30.79 4.04
CA LEU A 143 25.84 31.14 2.70
C LEU A 143 26.58 32.36 2.16
N TYR A 144 27.13 32.24 0.95
CA TYR A 144 27.83 33.30 0.23
C TYR A 144 26.98 33.90 -0.88
N ASN A 145 26.30 33.05 -1.67
CA ASN A 145 25.43 33.49 -2.76
C ASN A 145 24.28 32.48 -2.96
N ASN A 146 23.13 32.92 -3.45
CA ASN A 146 22.00 32.06 -3.76
C ASN A 146 21.29 32.54 -5.02
N VAL A 147 21.14 31.65 -6.02
CA VAL A 147 20.58 32.00 -7.34
C VAL A 147 19.46 31.04 -7.69
N ILE A 148 18.30 31.57 -8.09
CA ILE A 148 17.14 30.78 -8.52
C ILE A 148 17.38 30.24 -9.92
N ILE A 149 17.09 28.96 -10.12
CA ILE A 149 17.18 28.32 -11.42
C ILE A 149 15.85 28.42 -12.16
N THR A 150 15.90 28.94 -13.39
CA THR A 150 14.75 29.01 -14.30
C THR A 150 15.01 28.14 -15.54
N TYR A 151 13.97 27.49 -16.05
CA TYR A 151 13.99 26.75 -17.31
C TYR A 151 12.66 27.00 -18.04
N LYS A 152 12.69 27.03 -19.38
CA LYS A 152 11.50 27.34 -20.19
C LYS A 152 10.36 26.34 -19.98
N GLU A 153 10.70 25.09 -19.66
CA GLU A 153 9.75 24.03 -19.37
C GLU A 153 9.82 23.66 -17.88
N ARG A 154 8.87 22.85 -17.42
CA ARG A 154 8.87 22.37 -16.04
C ARG A 154 10.04 21.41 -15.84
N LEU A 155 10.97 21.76 -14.96
CA LEU A 155 12.03 20.85 -14.52
C LEU A 155 11.42 19.58 -13.88
N PRO A 156 12.06 18.41 -14.00
CA PRO A 156 11.59 17.19 -13.38
C PRO A 156 11.35 17.40 -11.88
N LEU A 157 10.17 16.99 -11.40
CA LEU A 157 9.89 16.93 -9.97
C LEU A 157 10.78 15.88 -9.31
N GLN A 158 11.19 16.12 -8.07
CA GLN A 158 12.00 15.24 -7.24
C GLN A 158 11.33 13.86 -7.09
N LYS A 159 11.57 12.96 -8.05
CA LYS A 159 11.06 11.58 -8.06
C LYS A 159 12.14 10.56 -7.70
N THR A 160 13.42 10.95 -7.70
CA THR A 160 14.55 10.04 -7.45
C THR A 160 15.69 10.73 -6.69
N ASN A 161 16.35 10.03 -5.77
CA ASN A 161 17.55 10.49 -5.04
C ASN A 161 18.82 10.49 -5.92
N LYS A 162 18.70 10.81 -7.21
CA LYS A 162 19.73 10.54 -8.23
C LYS A 162 20.13 11.79 -9.02
N PHE A 163 20.31 12.94 -8.35
CA PHE A 163 20.82 14.13 -9.01
C PHE A 163 22.33 14.03 -9.23
N LYS A 164 22.83 14.54 -10.36
CA LYS A 164 24.26 14.66 -10.63
C LYS A 164 24.61 16.11 -10.89
N MET A 165 25.63 16.61 -10.19
CA MET A 165 26.10 17.97 -10.35
C MET A 165 27.63 18.02 -10.39
N LYS A 166 28.18 18.70 -11.40
CA LYS A 166 29.62 18.93 -11.55
C LYS A 166 29.87 20.39 -11.88
N VAL A 167 30.97 20.92 -11.36
CA VAL A 167 31.41 22.30 -11.58
C VAL A 167 32.82 22.27 -12.16
N GLN A 168 33.08 23.12 -13.15
CA GLN A 168 34.43 23.31 -13.72
C GLN A 168 34.71 24.78 -13.99
N ALA A 169 35.94 25.22 -13.71
CA ALA A 169 36.40 26.55 -14.10
C ALA A 169 36.51 26.68 -15.63
N ILE A 170 35.95 27.76 -16.17
CA ILE A 170 35.98 28.05 -17.61
C ILE A 170 37.18 28.95 -17.92
N THR A 171 37.99 28.59 -18.91
CA THR A 171 39.06 29.46 -19.44
C THR A 171 38.46 30.52 -20.37
N GLU A 172 39.16 31.64 -20.59
CA GLU A 172 38.67 32.72 -21.49
C GLU A 172 38.32 32.20 -22.90
N ASN A 173 39.14 31.29 -23.44
CA ASN A 173 38.90 30.66 -24.74
C ASN A 173 37.62 29.81 -24.79
N HIS A 174 37.24 29.17 -23.68
CA HIS A 174 36.00 28.41 -23.59
C HIS A 174 34.79 29.33 -23.40
N LEU A 175 34.98 30.44 -22.66
CA LEU A 175 33.95 31.43 -22.43
C LEU A 175 33.42 32.02 -23.74
N ASP A 176 34.28 32.30 -24.72
CA ASP A 176 33.85 32.85 -26.02
C ASP A 176 32.99 31.90 -26.85
N ASN A 177 33.18 30.59 -26.71
CA ASN A 177 32.32 29.59 -27.37
C ASN A 177 31.02 29.39 -26.59
N ILE A 178 31.07 29.42 -25.26
CA ILE A 178 29.90 29.30 -24.40
C ILE A 178 29.01 30.57 -24.48
N LYS A 179 29.61 31.75 -24.70
CA LYS A 179 28.91 33.01 -25.05
C LYS A 179 28.04 32.90 -26.29
N LYS A 180 28.42 32.08 -27.29
CA LYS A 180 27.57 31.87 -28.47
C LYS A 180 26.30 31.08 -28.14
N LEU A 181 26.36 30.27 -27.08
CA LEU A 181 25.24 29.44 -26.60
C LEU A 181 24.33 30.21 -25.63
N SER A 182 24.87 31.22 -24.94
CA SER A 182 24.19 32.04 -23.94
C SER A 182 24.12 33.49 -24.41
N LYS A 183 22.91 34.03 -24.67
CA LYS A 183 22.70 35.47 -24.97
C LYS A 183 22.94 36.35 -23.73
N GLU A 184 23.84 35.96 -22.84
CA GLU A 184 24.13 36.62 -21.57
C GLU A 184 25.31 37.59 -21.77
N VAL A 185 25.27 38.71 -21.06
CA VAL A 185 26.33 39.71 -21.09
C VAL A 185 27.37 39.36 -20.04
N PHE A 186 28.53 38.88 -20.49
CA PHE A 186 29.62 38.50 -19.58
C PHE A 186 30.54 39.69 -19.31
N VAL A 187 30.80 39.94 -18.03
CA VAL A 187 31.80 40.91 -17.55
C VAL A 187 33.19 40.29 -17.57
N SER A 188 34.15 40.90 -18.25
CA SER A 188 35.48 40.32 -18.53
C SER A 188 36.39 40.09 -17.31
N ARG A 189 35.99 40.48 -16.10
CA ARG A 189 36.81 40.37 -14.87
C ARG A 189 36.43 39.23 -13.93
N ASN A 190 35.37 38.48 -14.22
CA ASN A 190 34.87 37.45 -13.31
C ASN A 190 35.43 36.06 -13.65
N LYS A 191 35.72 35.26 -12.62
CA LYS A 191 36.07 33.84 -12.77
C LYS A 191 34.79 33.02 -12.94
N TYR A 192 34.44 32.72 -14.18
CA TYR A 192 33.26 31.93 -14.53
C TYR A 192 33.49 30.43 -14.33
N LYS A 193 32.46 29.74 -13.87
CA LYS A 193 32.42 28.28 -13.77
C LYS A 193 31.19 27.72 -14.47
N LEU A 194 31.37 26.65 -15.22
CA LEU A 194 30.29 25.90 -15.83
C LEU A 194 29.75 24.93 -14.78
N VAL A 195 28.44 24.99 -14.55
CA VAL A 195 27.73 24.04 -13.70
C VAL A 195 26.88 23.15 -14.60
N VAL A 196 27.14 21.86 -14.55
CA VAL A 196 26.43 20.83 -15.32
C VAL A 196 25.59 20.01 -14.35
N ILE A 197 24.29 19.88 -14.66
CA ILE A 197 23.29 19.24 -13.80
C ILE A 197 22.49 18.23 -14.61
N SER A 198 22.28 17.04 -14.05
CA SER A 198 21.26 16.10 -14.51
C SER A 198 20.24 15.84 -13.41
N PHE A 199 18.96 16.07 -13.72
CA PHE A 199 17.83 15.90 -12.80
C PHE A 199 17.17 14.52 -12.91
N ASP A 200 17.33 13.84 -14.05
CA ASP A 200 16.61 12.61 -14.42
C ASP A 200 17.53 11.50 -14.94
N ASN A 201 18.86 11.68 -14.85
CA ASN A 201 19.88 10.81 -15.44
C ASN A 201 19.78 10.60 -16.96
N LEU A 202 19.05 11.44 -17.70
CA LEU A 202 18.94 11.35 -19.15
C LEU A 202 19.31 12.67 -19.81
N ASN A 203 18.81 13.77 -19.27
CA ASN A 203 19.04 15.09 -19.78
C ASN A 203 20.14 15.79 -18.98
N ILE A 204 20.99 16.50 -19.72
CA ILE A 204 22.08 17.29 -19.15
C ILE A 204 21.80 18.76 -19.41
N PHE A 205 21.82 19.54 -18.34
CA PHE A 205 21.62 20.98 -18.36
C PHE A 205 22.89 21.68 -17.91
N GLY A 206 23.15 22.87 -18.45
CA GLY A 206 24.29 23.70 -18.12
C GLY A 206 23.86 25.12 -17.79
N CYS A 207 24.59 25.75 -16.87
CA CYS A 207 24.55 27.19 -16.62
C CYS A 207 25.94 27.69 -16.20
N ILE A 208 26.13 29.01 -16.21
CA ILE A 208 27.42 29.62 -15.89
C ILE A 208 27.27 30.43 -14.60
N LEU A 209 28.05 30.11 -13.58
CA LEU A 209 28.05 30.81 -12.31
C LEU A 209 29.39 31.46 -12.03
N TYR A 210 29.38 32.65 -11.45
CA TYR A 210 30.55 33.28 -10.84
C TYR A 210 30.20 33.72 -9.42
N SER A 211 31.18 33.75 -8.52
CA SER A 211 30.92 33.90 -7.09
C SER A 211 30.21 35.20 -6.72
N SER A 212 30.55 36.32 -7.36
CA SER A 212 29.99 37.66 -7.13
C SER A 212 28.77 38.00 -8.00
N MET A 213 28.02 36.99 -8.46
CA MET A 213 26.84 37.19 -9.28
C MET A 213 25.73 37.89 -8.50
N THR A 214 25.27 39.04 -9.01
CA THR A 214 24.19 39.84 -8.42
C THR A 214 22.81 39.49 -8.98
N GLU A 215 22.75 38.64 -10.01
CA GLU A 215 21.50 38.19 -10.59
C GLU A 215 20.79 37.21 -9.65
N GLU A 216 19.51 37.48 -9.36
CA GLU A 216 18.69 36.61 -8.51
C GLU A 216 18.27 35.32 -9.22
N CYS A 217 18.30 35.29 -10.56
CA CYS A 217 17.88 34.14 -11.35
C CYS A 217 18.85 33.84 -12.51
N ILE A 218 19.03 32.55 -12.79
CA ILE A 218 19.82 32.04 -13.92
C ILE A 218 18.98 31.11 -14.78
N THR A 219 19.16 31.16 -16.10
CA THR A 219 18.44 30.27 -17.03
C THR A 219 19.28 29.04 -17.35
N LEU A 220 18.76 27.84 -17.06
CA LEU A 220 19.38 26.59 -17.52
C LEU A 220 19.24 26.42 -19.03
N LYS A 221 20.28 25.86 -19.65
CA LYS A 221 20.26 25.43 -21.04
C LYS A 221 20.45 23.93 -21.12
N LYS A 222 19.62 23.27 -21.90
CA LYS A 222 19.80 21.85 -22.20
C LYS A 222 21.02 21.69 -23.11
N ILE A 223 22.05 20.98 -22.64
CA ILE A 223 23.28 20.68 -23.38
C ILE A 223 23.03 19.48 -24.30
N TYR A 224 22.54 18.37 -23.73
CA TYR A 224 22.39 17.12 -24.45
C TYR A 224 21.29 16.23 -23.83
N SER A 225 20.71 15.35 -24.64
CA SER A 225 19.80 14.28 -24.18
C SER A 225 20.44 12.94 -24.48
N CYS A 226 20.76 12.18 -23.44
CA CYS A 226 21.40 10.89 -23.58
C CYS A 226 20.39 9.80 -24.00
N PRO A 227 20.80 8.82 -24.83
CA PRO A 227 19.94 7.71 -25.23
C PRO A 227 19.75 6.65 -24.13
N SER A 228 20.49 6.73 -23.02
CA SER A 228 20.46 5.78 -21.89
C SER A 228 20.79 6.48 -20.58
N GLU A 229 20.53 5.81 -19.45
CA GLU A 229 20.83 6.32 -18.09
C GLU A 229 22.32 6.69 -17.96
N ILE A 230 22.58 7.90 -17.48
CA ILE A 230 23.90 8.43 -17.17
C ILE A 230 24.39 7.80 -15.87
N CYS A 231 25.59 7.19 -15.86
CA CYS A 231 26.23 6.65 -14.67
C CYS A 231 27.02 7.71 -13.88
N ASP A 232 27.81 8.56 -14.56
CA ASP A 232 28.58 9.67 -13.97
C ASP A 232 28.94 10.72 -15.03
N LEU A 233 29.29 11.93 -14.58
CA LEU A 233 29.70 13.08 -15.40
C LEU A 233 31.11 13.52 -15.00
N GLN A 234 32.01 13.70 -15.96
CA GLN A 234 33.35 14.23 -15.71
C GLN A 234 33.70 15.32 -16.72
N ILE A 235 34.21 16.43 -16.23
CA ILE A 235 34.70 17.53 -17.08
C ILE A 235 36.23 17.49 -16.99
N THR A 236 36.90 17.34 -18.14
CA THR A 236 38.37 17.33 -18.20
C THR A 236 38.92 18.75 -18.12
N GLU A 237 40.20 18.88 -17.77
CA GLU A 237 40.92 20.15 -17.81
C GLU A 237 40.95 20.78 -19.21
N THR A 238 40.91 19.94 -20.26
CA THR A 238 40.80 20.36 -21.66
C THR A 238 39.44 21.00 -21.98
N GLY A 239 38.46 20.90 -21.09
CA GLY A 239 37.11 21.42 -21.28
C GLY A 239 36.22 20.48 -22.10
N ASP A 240 36.43 19.17 -22.02
CA ASP A 240 35.53 18.19 -22.63
C ASP A 240 34.61 17.59 -21.55
N LEU A 241 33.31 17.62 -21.81
CA LEU A 241 32.31 16.97 -20.98
C LEU A 241 32.22 15.50 -21.39
N ASN A 242 32.73 14.63 -20.53
CA ASN A 242 32.62 13.18 -20.66
C ASN A 242 31.39 12.70 -19.90
N ILE A 243 30.53 11.95 -20.58
CA ILE A 243 29.26 11.45 -20.07
C ILE A 243 29.29 9.94 -20.20
N GLY A 244 29.39 9.24 -19.07
CA GLY A 244 29.33 7.78 -19.05
C GLY A 244 27.88 7.33 -19.03
N LEU A 245 27.51 6.45 -19.96
CA LEU A 245 26.21 5.79 -20.00
C LEU A 245 26.34 4.37 -19.47
N THR A 246 25.35 3.92 -18.70
CA THR A 246 25.33 2.59 -18.07
C THR A 246 25.54 1.44 -19.06
N ILE A 247 25.09 1.62 -20.31
CA ILE A 247 25.21 0.67 -21.43
C ILE A 247 26.65 0.45 -21.95
N GLY A 248 27.68 1.03 -21.34
CA GLY A 248 29.05 0.86 -21.83
C GLY A 248 29.46 1.85 -22.90
N THR A 249 28.88 3.06 -22.90
CA THR A 249 29.18 4.11 -23.88
C THR A 249 29.62 5.38 -23.18
N LEU A 250 30.71 5.99 -23.65
CA LEU A 250 31.18 7.29 -23.22
C LEU A 250 30.87 8.30 -24.34
N LEU A 251 30.07 9.31 -24.04
CA LEU A 251 29.88 10.45 -24.93
C LEU A 251 30.84 11.55 -24.50
N ARG A 252 31.71 11.98 -25.41
CA ARG A 252 32.60 13.11 -25.20
C ARG A 252 32.08 14.30 -26.00
N ILE A 253 31.67 15.35 -25.28
CA ILE A 253 31.17 16.60 -25.87
C ILE A 253 32.21 17.67 -25.62
N SER A 254 32.80 18.18 -26.68
CA SER A 254 33.71 19.32 -26.55
C SER A 254 32.91 20.58 -26.25
N LEU A 255 33.32 21.39 -25.27
CA LEU A 255 32.68 22.69 -25.03
C LEU A 255 32.82 23.66 -26.22
N ARG A 256 33.67 23.34 -27.21
CA ARG A 256 33.82 24.07 -28.47
C ARG A 256 32.80 23.68 -29.53
N ASP A 257 32.36 22.41 -29.53
CA ASP A 257 31.35 21.88 -30.46
C ASP A 257 30.36 20.98 -29.69
N LEU A 258 29.23 21.58 -29.30
CA LEU A 258 28.16 20.85 -28.61
C LEU A 258 27.28 20.02 -29.54
N GLN A 259 27.35 20.21 -30.86
CA GLN A 259 26.42 19.58 -31.79
C GLN A 259 26.83 18.15 -32.15
N ASN A 260 28.13 17.87 -32.14
CA ASN A 260 28.68 16.59 -32.58
C ASN A 260 29.37 15.87 -31.41
N PRO A 261 28.62 15.14 -30.57
CA PRO A 261 29.22 14.32 -29.52
C PRO A 261 30.05 13.19 -30.14
N GLU A 262 31.29 13.04 -29.71
CA GLU A 262 32.09 11.86 -30.02
C GLU A 262 31.56 10.68 -29.19
N THR A 263 31.17 9.60 -29.87
CA THR A 263 30.63 8.40 -29.22
C THR A 263 31.70 7.33 -29.17
N ILE A 264 32.10 6.95 -27.96
CA ILE A 264 33.10 5.92 -27.71
C ILE A 264 32.42 4.73 -27.04
N HIS A 265 32.52 3.54 -27.64
CA HIS A 265 31.98 2.32 -27.07
C HIS A 265 33.07 1.55 -26.32
N LEU A 266 32.77 1.17 -25.07
CA LEU A 266 33.62 0.33 -24.25
C LEU A 266 33.24 -1.14 -24.41
N ASN A 267 34.11 -2.03 -23.97
CA ASN A 267 33.90 -3.48 -24.07
C ASN A 267 32.93 -4.05 -23.01
N ILE A 268 32.62 -3.29 -21.95
CA ILE A 268 31.68 -3.68 -20.88
C ILE A 268 30.80 -2.48 -20.47
N ALA A 269 29.73 -2.76 -19.72
CA ALA A 269 28.89 -1.76 -19.08
C ALA A 269 29.68 -0.87 -18.08
N ILE A 270 29.16 0.33 -17.79
CA ILE A 270 29.83 1.29 -16.89
C ILE A 270 28.95 1.56 -15.69
N ASN A 271 29.42 1.18 -14.51
CA ASN A 271 28.89 1.62 -13.22
C ASN A 271 29.63 2.86 -12.72
N LYS A 272 30.96 2.85 -12.80
CA LYS A 272 31.82 4.00 -12.46
C LYS A 272 33.00 4.07 -13.42
N TYR A 273 33.47 5.29 -13.71
CA TYR A 273 34.65 5.53 -14.52
C TYR A 273 35.50 6.69 -13.99
N LEU A 274 36.73 6.78 -14.47
CA LEU A 274 37.67 7.86 -14.22
C LEU A 274 38.47 8.13 -15.49
N VAL A 275 38.34 9.33 -16.05
CA VAL A 275 39.12 9.80 -17.19
C VAL A 275 40.42 10.40 -16.69
N TYR A 276 41.55 10.03 -17.28
CA TYR A 276 42.85 10.66 -17.05
C TYR A 276 43.66 10.65 -18.35
N ASN A 277 44.20 11.81 -18.74
CA ASN A 277 44.89 11.97 -20.02
C ASN A 277 43.99 11.45 -21.18
N GLU A 278 44.52 10.61 -22.06
CA GLU A 278 43.79 9.95 -23.16
C GLU A 278 43.23 8.56 -22.77
N ASN A 279 43.22 8.23 -21.48
CA ASN A 279 42.83 6.91 -20.97
C ASN A 279 41.60 7.00 -20.07
N ILE A 280 40.87 5.88 -19.97
CA ILE A 280 39.76 5.71 -19.04
C ILE A 280 39.97 4.44 -18.22
N ILE A 281 39.74 4.53 -16.91
CA ILE A 281 39.57 3.38 -16.05
C ILE A 281 38.09 3.28 -15.70
N TYR A 282 37.50 2.11 -15.84
CA TYR A 282 36.07 1.90 -15.63
C TYR A 282 35.77 0.51 -15.09
N SER A 283 34.56 0.35 -14.54
CA SER A 283 34.09 -0.91 -14.00
C SER A 283 32.58 -1.04 -14.16
N ASP A 284 32.12 -2.28 -14.39
CA ASP A 284 30.71 -2.72 -14.32
C ASP A 284 30.29 -3.13 -12.89
N GLY A 285 31.22 -3.14 -11.95
CA GLY A 285 31.03 -3.66 -10.58
C GLY A 285 31.55 -5.08 -10.38
N GLU A 286 31.78 -5.85 -11.44
CA GLU A 286 32.36 -7.19 -11.37
C GLU A 286 33.85 -7.20 -11.75
N SER A 287 34.21 -6.41 -12.76
CA SER A 287 35.54 -6.35 -13.34
C SER A 287 36.00 -4.91 -13.52
N MET A 288 37.32 -4.68 -13.51
CA MET A 288 37.92 -3.36 -13.71
C MET A 288 38.74 -3.35 -14.99
N TRP A 289 38.58 -2.33 -15.82
CA TRP A 289 39.21 -2.22 -17.13
C TRP A 289 39.88 -0.87 -17.30
N ARG A 290 40.98 -0.86 -18.05
CA ARG A 290 41.68 0.31 -18.55
C ARG A 290 41.55 0.29 -20.07
N ALA A 291 41.04 1.38 -20.64
CA ALA A 291 41.10 1.61 -22.07
C ALA A 291 42.01 2.78 -22.40
N GLU A 292 42.85 2.57 -23.42
CA GLU A 292 43.89 3.50 -23.84
C GLU A 292 43.57 4.11 -25.21
N ASN A 293 44.06 5.34 -25.44
CA ASN A 293 43.90 6.08 -26.69
C ASN A 293 42.42 6.32 -27.05
N LEU A 294 41.66 6.89 -26.11
CA LEU A 294 40.25 7.26 -26.27
C LEU A 294 40.02 8.13 -27.52
N GLY A 295 39.17 7.66 -28.43
CA GLY A 295 38.84 8.37 -29.67
C GLY A 295 39.74 8.03 -30.86
N SER A 296 40.76 7.20 -30.65
CA SER A 296 41.56 6.67 -31.76
C SER A 296 40.92 5.41 -32.38
N LYS A 297 41.24 5.12 -33.65
CA LYS A 297 40.87 3.85 -34.30
C LYS A 297 41.53 2.61 -33.65
N HIS A 298 42.53 2.80 -32.78
CA HIS A 298 43.34 1.73 -32.19
C HIS A 298 43.23 1.73 -30.65
N MET A 299 42.00 1.83 -30.14
CA MET A 299 41.73 1.73 -28.71
C MET A 299 42.14 0.34 -28.19
N LYS A 300 42.95 0.32 -27.12
CA LYS A 300 43.40 -0.92 -26.47
C LYS A 300 42.68 -1.11 -25.15
N PHE A 301 42.22 -2.33 -24.89
CA PHE A 301 41.55 -2.70 -23.65
C PHE A 301 42.44 -3.63 -22.83
N SER A 302 42.58 -3.33 -21.55
CA SER A 302 43.34 -4.12 -20.60
C SER A 302 42.49 -4.36 -19.35
N GLN A 303 42.32 -5.62 -18.98
CA GLN A 303 41.61 -5.97 -17.75
C GLN A 303 42.57 -5.91 -16.57
N LEU A 304 42.20 -5.18 -15.53
CA LEU A 304 42.95 -5.13 -14.28
C LEU A 304 42.61 -6.34 -13.40
N PHE A 305 43.53 -6.73 -12.52
CA PHE A 305 43.41 -7.95 -11.70
C PHE A 305 42.26 -7.94 -10.67
N ILE A 306 41.65 -6.78 -10.41
CA ILE A 306 40.66 -6.61 -9.35
C ILE A 306 39.27 -7.06 -9.82
N ARG A 307 38.56 -7.76 -8.93
CA ARG A 307 37.17 -8.20 -9.11
C ARG A 307 36.26 -7.61 -8.04
N HIS A 308 34.96 -7.57 -8.33
CA HIS A 308 33.92 -7.08 -7.43
C HIS A 308 34.15 -5.64 -6.97
N VAL A 309 34.46 -4.73 -7.91
CA VAL A 309 34.79 -3.33 -7.63
C VAL A 309 33.58 -2.57 -7.13
N LYS A 310 33.68 -1.96 -5.96
CA LYS A 310 32.64 -1.09 -5.39
C LYS A 310 32.86 0.37 -5.75
N ASP A 311 34.08 0.85 -5.51
CA ASP A 311 34.45 2.25 -5.71
C ASP A 311 35.96 2.41 -5.89
N PHE A 312 36.40 3.42 -6.64
CA PHE A 312 37.82 3.69 -6.87
C PHE A 312 38.12 5.16 -7.16
N ILE A 313 39.34 5.57 -6.81
CA ILE A 313 39.88 6.90 -7.09
C ILE A 313 41.34 6.82 -7.54
N LYS A 314 41.79 7.81 -8.32
CA LYS A 314 43.20 8.00 -8.67
C LYS A 314 43.91 8.88 -7.64
N HIS A 315 45.07 8.46 -7.14
CA HIS A 315 45.98 9.28 -6.35
C HIS A 315 47.38 9.20 -6.96
N ARG A 316 47.86 10.32 -7.55
CA ARG A 316 49.08 10.34 -8.36
C ARG A 316 49.03 9.21 -9.40
N ASP A 317 50.01 8.32 -9.43
CA ASP A 317 50.10 7.21 -10.39
C ASP A 317 49.50 5.90 -9.85
N GLN A 318 48.83 5.95 -8.69
CA GLN A 318 48.21 4.80 -8.05
C GLN A 318 46.68 4.88 -8.09
N ILE A 319 46.03 3.72 -8.10
CA ILE A 319 44.60 3.56 -7.87
C ILE A 319 44.40 3.01 -6.47
N ILE A 320 43.50 3.66 -5.74
CA ILE A 320 42.91 3.10 -4.52
C ILE A 320 41.53 2.59 -4.90
N CYS A 321 41.29 1.30 -4.69
CA CYS A 321 40.06 0.62 -5.07
C CYS A 321 39.49 -0.14 -3.88
N THR A 322 38.17 -0.06 -3.70
CA THR A 322 37.41 -0.82 -2.70
C THR A 322 36.52 -1.81 -3.42
N THR A 323 36.26 -2.95 -2.78
CA THR A 323 35.45 -4.03 -3.35
C THR A 323 34.20 -4.29 -2.53
N PHE A 324 33.20 -4.96 -3.11
CA PHE A 324 32.02 -5.45 -2.38
C PHE A 324 32.37 -6.47 -1.29
N MET A 325 33.57 -7.05 -1.34
CA MET A 325 34.14 -7.92 -0.30
C MET A 325 34.91 -7.14 0.78
N ASN A 326 34.82 -5.81 0.78
CA ASN A 326 35.46 -4.90 1.74
C ASN A 326 37.00 -5.00 1.78
N LEU A 327 37.60 -5.39 0.66
CA LEU A 327 39.05 -5.30 0.45
C LEU A 327 39.40 -3.94 -0.18
N ILE A 328 40.52 -3.38 0.26
CA ILE A 328 41.10 -2.13 -0.23
C ILE A 328 42.38 -2.49 -0.99
N TYR A 329 42.43 -2.19 -2.28
CA TYR A 329 43.58 -2.43 -3.14
C TYR A 329 44.28 -1.10 -3.44
N LEU A 330 45.61 -1.12 -3.36
CA LEU A 330 46.49 -0.05 -3.81
C LEU A 330 47.45 -0.62 -4.85
N PHE A 331 47.49 -0.04 -6.05
CA PHE A 331 48.35 -0.51 -7.13
C PHE A 331 48.68 0.63 -8.11
N SER A 332 49.84 0.53 -8.77
CA SER A 332 50.25 1.46 -9.82
C SER A 332 49.48 1.21 -11.12
N ILE A 333 49.04 2.30 -11.76
CA ILE A 333 48.27 2.28 -13.02
C ILE A 333 49.13 1.81 -14.19
N ASP A 334 50.40 2.22 -14.20
CA ASP A 334 51.31 2.05 -15.34
C ASP A 334 52.22 0.84 -15.21
N ASN A 335 52.05 0.03 -14.16
CA ASN A 335 52.79 -1.21 -14.01
C ASN A 335 52.05 -2.38 -14.69
N ASP A 336 52.71 -3.05 -15.63
CA ASP A 336 52.15 -4.20 -16.37
C ASP A 336 51.67 -5.34 -15.46
N ILE A 337 52.26 -5.47 -14.27
CA ILE A 337 51.85 -6.48 -13.28
C ILE A 337 50.38 -6.27 -12.89
N SER A 338 49.86 -5.03 -12.92
CA SER A 338 48.45 -4.70 -12.62
C SER A 338 47.45 -5.24 -13.64
N ASN A 339 47.90 -5.60 -14.84
CA ASN A 339 47.04 -6.21 -15.85
C ASN A 339 46.96 -7.72 -15.64
N LEU A 340 45.77 -8.31 -15.84
CA LEU A 340 45.68 -9.75 -16.08
C LEU A 340 46.45 -10.05 -17.37
N LYS A 341 47.23 -11.14 -17.38
CA LYS A 341 47.98 -11.57 -18.58
C LYS A 341 47.06 -11.44 -19.80
N GLN A 342 47.46 -10.63 -20.78
CA GLN A 342 46.70 -10.42 -22.00
C GLN A 342 46.37 -11.80 -22.59
N GLN A 343 45.11 -12.22 -22.48
CA GLN A 343 44.58 -13.21 -23.39
C GLN A 343 44.54 -12.50 -24.73
N THR A 344 45.57 -12.75 -25.52
CA THR A 344 45.80 -12.16 -26.82
C THR A 344 44.57 -12.30 -27.72
N THR A 345 44.31 -11.22 -28.46
CA THR A 345 43.70 -11.23 -29.81
C THR A 345 42.30 -11.83 -29.94
N GLU A 346 41.32 -11.33 -29.19
CA GLU A 346 39.98 -11.24 -29.77
C GLU A 346 39.83 -9.84 -30.36
N GLU A 347 39.83 -9.77 -31.70
CA GLU A 347 39.48 -8.55 -32.43
C GLU A 347 38.19 -7.99 -31.85
N TYR A 348 38.24 -6.75 -31.39
CA TYR A 348 37.05 -5.97 -31.04
C TYR A 348 36.03 -6.09 -32.18
N CYS A 349 34.91 -6.77 -31.90
CA CYS A 349 33.82 -6.91 -32.84
C CYS A 349 32.87 -5.72 -32.62
N SER A 350 32.84 -4.78 -33.57
CA SER A 350 31.99 -3.60 -33.46
C SER A 350 30.52 -3.98 -33.24
N ALA A 351 29.74 -3.15 -32.54
CA ALA A 351 28.31 -3.39 -32.33
C ALA A 351 27.55 -3.62 -33.66
N ASN A 352 27.95 -2.94 -34.75
CA ASN A 352 27.39 -3.17 -36.09
C ASN A 352 27.65 -4.60 -36.61
N THR A 353 28.80 -5.19 -36.27
CA THR A 353 29.15 -6.56 -36.65
C THR A 353 28.39 -7.60 -35.81
N VAL A 354 28.17 -7.30 -34.52
CA VAL A 354 27.38 -8.15 -33.60
C VAL A 354 25.89 -8.12 -33.95
N LEU A 355 25.34 -6.94 -34.31
CA LEU A 355 23.96 -6.77 -34.77
C LEU A 355 23.69 -7.49 -36.09
N ASN A 356 24.69 -7.59 -36.97
CA ASN A 356 24.62 -8.37 -38.21
C ASN A 356 24.83 -9.89 -38.00
N HIS A 357 25.26 -10.32 -36.82
CA HIS A 357 25.41 -11.74 -36.48
C HIS A 357 24.11 -12.29 -35.87
N SER A 358 23.30 -12.96 -36.70
CA SER A 358 22.00 -13.55 -36.32
C SER A 358 22.06 -14.45 -35.08
N LYS A 359 23.20 -15.10 -34.81
CA LYS A 359 23.41 -15.94 -33.63
C LYS A 359 23.52 -15.16 -32.31
N CYS A 360 24.16 -13.99 -32.30
CA CYS A 360 24.25 -13.14 -31.10
C CYS A 360 22.92 -12.45 -30.82
N LEU A 361 22.25 -11.94 -31.86
CA LEU A 361 20.93 -11.35 -31.72
C LEU A 361 19.92 -12.39 -31.21
N LYS A 362 20.01 -13.64 -31.70
CA LYS A 362 19.21 -14.75 -31.17
C LYS A 362 19.47 -15.02 -29.70
N LYS A 363 20.74 -15.07 -29.25
CA LYS A 363 21.07 -15.22 -27.82
C LYS A 363 20.53 -14.09 -26.96
N ILE A 364 20.62 -12.84 -27.43
CA ILE A 364 20.04 -11.69 -26.71
C ILE A 364 18.52 -11.83 -26.62
N MET A 365 17.85 -12.22 -27.70
CA MET A 365 16.41 -12.45 -27.70
C MET A 365 16.01 -13.62 -26.80
N ASP A 366 16.78 -14.71 -26.79
CA ASP A 366 16.59 -15.85 -25.91
C ASP A 366 16.75 -15.43 -24.44
N GLU A 367 17.75 -14.60 -24.12
CA GLU A 367 17.98 -14.05 -22.77
C GLU A 367 16.85 -13.09 -22.35
N VAL A 368 16.39 -12.23 -23.26
CA VAL A 368 15.24 -11.35 -23.06
C VAL A 368 13.98 -12.18 -22.79
N GLU A 369 13.77 -13.27 -23.52
CA GLU A 369 12.64 -14.18 -23.30
C GLU A 369 12.76 -14.90 -21.95
N THR A 370 13.98 -15.28 -21.56
CA THR A 370 14.30 -15.88 -20.26
C THR A 370 14.02 -14.90 -19.12
N ASN A 371 14.42 -13.63 -19.27
CA ASN A 371 14.10 -12.56 -18.33
C ASN A 371 12.59 -12.29 -18.25
N HIS A 372 11.87 -12.31 -19.38
CA HIS A 372 10.41 -12.21 -19.37
C HIS A 372 9.76 -13.38 -18.62
N LYS A 373 10.27 -14.61 -18.78
CA LYS A 373 9.83 -15.78 -18.01
C LYS A 373 10.12 -15.61 -16.51
N LEU A 374 11.28 -15.05 -16.16
CA LEU A 374 11.70 -14.82 -14.79
C LEU A 374 10.85 -13.73 -14.11
N ILE A 375 10.59 -12.60 -14.79
CA ILE A 375 9.67 -11.54 -14.33
C ILE A 375 8.27 -12.11 -14.09
N LYS A 376 7.75 -12.94 -15.02
CA LYS A 376 6.45 -13.62 -14.83
C LYS A 376 6.44 -14.53 -13.60
N THR A 377 7.56 -15.18 -13.30
CA THR A 377 7.71 -16.06 -12.13
C THR A 377 7.77 -15.25 -10.83
N LEU A 378 8.59 -14.20 -10.79
CA LEU A 378 8.66 -13.26 -9.65
C LEU A 378 7.31 -12.59 -9.37
N THR A 379 6.58 -12.20 -10.40
CA THR A 379 5.25 -11.60 -10.25
C THR A 379 4.26 -12.60 -9.64
N LYS A 380 4.33 -13.87 -10.03
CA LYS A 380 3.52 -14.94 -9.42
C LYS A 380 3.88 -15.16 -7.95
N GLU A 381 5.17 -15.16 -7.61
CA GLU A 381 5.63 -15.30 -6.22
C GLU A 381 5.23 -14.11 -5.36
N ASN A 382 5.40 -12.88 -5.85
CA ASN A 382 4.96 -11.68 -5.15
C ASN A 382 3.45 -11.70 -4.87
N ASN A 383 2.66 -12.08 -5.87
CA ASN A 383 1.22 -12.19 -5.69
C ASN A 383 0.84 -13.32 -4.73
N TYR A 384 1.58 -14.43 -4.74
CA TYR A 384 1.42 -15.54 -3.80
C TYR A 384 1.67 -15.10 -2.35
N ILE A 385 2.79 -14.41 -2.09
CA ILE A 385 3.13 -13.86 -0.76
C ILE A 385 2.06 -12.87 -0.31
N THR A 386 1.60 -12.01 -1.22
CA THR A 386 0.55 -11.03 -0.95
C THR A 386 -0.76 -11.72 -0.57
N ALA A 387 -1.19 -12.75 -1.31
CA ALA A 387 -2.40 -13.50 -1.01
C ALA A 387 -2.37 -14.19 0.37
N LEU A 388 -1.26 -14.83 0.73
CA LEU A 388 -1.06 -15.44 2.05
C LEU A 388 -0.99 -14.39 3.17
N SER A 389 -0.38 -13.24 2.90
CA SER A 389 -0.31 -12.15 3.87
C SER A 389 -1.71 -11.59 4.15
N LEU A 390 -2.53 -11.43 3.10
CA LEU A 390 -3.91 -10.98 3.22
C LEU A 390 -4.81 -12.01 3.93
N SER A 391 -4.59 -13.32 3.72
CA SER A 391 -5.39 -14.35 4.41
C SER A 391 -5.25 -14.29 5.94
N ASN A 392 -4.09 -13.83 6.43
CA ASN A 392 -3.82 -13.68 7.86
C ASN A 392 -4.35 -12.36 8.45
N ARG A 393 -4.82 -11.42 7.61
CA ARG A 393 -5.28 -10.08 8.00
C ARG A 393 -6.75 -9.88 7.65
N GLN A 394 -7.63 -10.53 8.41
CA GLN A 394 -9.09 -10.42 8.22
C GLN A 394 -9.62 -9.00 8.44
N ASP A 395 -8.96 -8.21 9.30
CA ASP A 395 -9.24 -6.80 9.54
C ASP A 395 -9.09 -5.94 8.26
N VAL A 396 -8.08 -6.24 7.44
CA VAL A 396 -7.86 -5.58 6.15
C VAL A 396 -8.87 -6.08 5.12
N MET A 397 -9.11 -7.38 5.09
CA MET A 397 -10.08 -7.98 4.16
C MET A 397 -11.52 -7.50 4.41
N ASP A 398 -11.90 -7.23 5.66
CA ASP A 398 -13.20 -6.66 6.02
C ASP A 398 -13.40 -5.20 5.54
N GLN A 399 -12.32 -4.47 5.25
CA GLN A 399 -12.40 -3.12 4.64
C GLN A 399 -12.53 -3.20 3.12
N ILE A 400 -11.96 -4.27 2.54
CA ILE A 400 -11.89 -4.47 1.08
C ILE A 400 -13.15 -5.13 0.55
N MET A 401 -13.65 -6.15 1.25
CA MET A 401 -14.83 -6.92 0.86
C MET A 401 -16.04 -6.40 1.64
N LYS A 402 -17.14 -6.21 0.92
CA LYS A 402 -18.42 -5.81 1.48
C LYS A 402 -19.47 -6.85 1.14
N GLU A 403 -20.14 -7.34 2.17
CA GLU A 403 -21.21 -8.32 2.05
C GLU A 403 -22.54 -7.74 2.47
N LYS A 404 -23.60 -8.11 1.76
CA LYS A 404 -24.98 -7.89 2.18
C LYS A 404 -25.79 -9.16 1.92
N VAL A 405 -26.47 -9.65 2.96
CA VAL A 405 -27.38 -10.80 2.85
C VAL A 405 -28.81 -10.29 2.95
N ILE A 406 -29.63 -10.59 1.95
CA ILE A 406 -31.03 -10.18 1.87
C ILE A 406 -31.89 -11.44 1.73
N VAL A 407 -32.99 -11.49 2.48
CA VAL A 407 -33.92 -12.63 2.46
C VAL A 407 -35.17 -12.24 1.67
N TYR A 408 -35.54 -13.08 0.71
CA TYR A 408 -36.75 -12.98 -0.09
C TYR A 408 -37.65 -14.20 0.14
N GLU A 409 -38.95 -13.99 -0.02
CA GLU A 409 -39.97 -15.03 0.09
C GLU A 409 -40.35 -15.60 -1.28
N ASN A 410 -40.09 -14.85 -2.35
CA ASN A 410 -40.35 -15.24 -3.71
C ASN A 410 -39.11 -15.01 -4.59
N TYR A 411 -38.85 -15.94 -5.48
CA TYR A 411 -37.83 -15.84 -6.52
C TYR A 411 -38.02 -14.59 -7.40
N GLN A 412 -39.27 -14.27 -7.78
CA GLN A 412 -39.57 -13.15 -8.68
C GLN A 412 -39.15 -11.79 -8.10
N ASP A 413 -39.34 -11.61 -6.80
CA ASP A 413 -38.95 -10.37 -6.12
C ASP A 413 -37.41 -10.22 -6.09
N ALA A 414 -36.69 -11.33 -5.93
CA ALA A 414 -35.23 -11.33 -5.91
C ALA A 414 -34.64 -10.92 -7.27
N ILE A 415 -35.21 -11.42 -8.38
CA ILE A 415 -34.75 -11.10 -9.74
C ILE A 415 -35.22 -9.73 -10.22
N ALA A 416 -36.40 -9.25 -9.80
CA ALA A 416 -36.90 -7.93 -10.21
C ALA A 416 -36.04 -6.79 -9.65
N GLU A 417 -35.44 -6.98 -8.48
CA GLU A 417 -34.55 -5.99 -7.87
C GLU A 417 -33.08 -6.12 -8.31
N ASN A 418 -32.70 -7.18 -9.06
CA ASN A 418 -31.30 -7.50 -9.34
C ASN A 418 -31.12 -8.22 -10.68
N ASP A 419 -30.52 -7.55 -11.65
CA ASP A 419 -30.35 -8.07 -13.02
C ASP A 419 -29.29 -9.20 -13.13
N ASP A 420 -28.21 -9.14 -12.32
CA ASP A 420 -27.07 -10.09 -12.39
C ASP A 420 -27.02 -11.03 -11.18
N ILE A 421 -27.92 -12.04 -11.15
CA ILE A 421 -27.95 -13.09 -10.12
C ILE A 421 -27.40 -14.42 -10.66
N ILE A 422 -26.49 -15.02 -9.89
CA ILE A 422 -26.04 -16.40 -10.10
C ILE A 422 -26.91 -17.34 -9.26
N LEU A 423 -27.57 -18.27 -9.94
CA LEU A 423 -28.32 -19.36 -9.32
C LEU A 423 -27.36 -20.49 -8.94
N THR A 424 -27.51 -21.01 -7.74
CA THR A 424 -26.57 -21.93 -7.10
C THR A 424 -27.05 -23.38 -6.98
N ASN A 425 -28.32 -23.62 -7.34
CA ASN A 425 -29.04 -24.88 -7.13
C ASN A 425 -29.83 -25.29 -8.37
N ASN A 426 -30.43 -26.47 -8.35
CA ASN A 426 -31.33 -26.91 -9.41
C ASN A 426 -32.53 -25.97 -9.53
N PHE A 427 -32.95 -25.69 -10.76
CA PHE A 427 -34.01 -24.73 -11.05
C PHE A 427 -35.31 -25.03 -10.29
N THR A 428 -35.64 -26.31 -10.08
CA THR A 428 -36.83 -26.77 -9.34
C THR A 428 -36.88 -26.27 -7.90
N GLU A 429 -35.74 -26.11 -7.22
CA GLU A 429 -35.69 -25.58 -5.85
C GLU A 429 -36.11 -24.11 -5.78
N TYR A 430 -36.04 -23.37 -6.89
CA TYR A 430 -36.40 -21.94 -6.92
C TYR A 430 -37.90 -21.67 -7.10
N PHE A 431 -38.68 -22.70 -7.40
CA PHE A 431 -40.14 -22.60 -7.55
C PHE A 431 -40.88 -23.32 -6.42
N ASP A 432 -40.17 -23.80 -5.40
CA ASP A 432 -40.77 -24.41 -4.22
C ASP A 432 -41.42 -23.32 -3.33
N SER A 433 -42.73 -23.45 -3.10
CA SER A 433 -43.52 -22.52 -2.29
C SER A 433 -43.10 -22.48 -0.82
N GLU A 434 -42.38 -23.48 -0.34
CA GLU A 434 -41.88 -23.54 1.03
C GLU A 434 -40.43 -23.05 1.17
N SER A 435 -39.83 -22.46 0.13
CA SER A 435 -38.45 -22.00 0.18
C SER A 435 -38.32 -20.51 0.51
N LEU A 436 -37.30 -20.20 1.31
CA LEU A 436 -36.75 -18.86 1.48
C LEU A 436 -35.52 -18.68 0.58
N PHE A 437 -35.36 -17.49 0.05
CA PHE A 437 -34.32 -17.18 -0.91
C PHE A 437 -33.31 -16.20 -0.30
N PHE A 438 -32.08 -16.66 -0.12
CA PHE A 438 -31.00 -15.86 0.45
C PHE A 438 -30.16 -15.27 -0.68
N LEU A 439 -30.29 -13.98 -0.91
CA LEU A 439 -29.47 -13.23 -1.86
C LEU A 439 -28.23 -12.69 -1.13
N ILE A 440 -27.07 -13.20 -1.50
CA ILE A 440 -25.78 -12.83 -0.94
C ILE A 440 -25.04 -11.99 -1.97
N LYS A 441 -24.92 -10.70 -1.68
CA LYS A 441 -24.17 -9.73 -2.49
C LYS A 441 -22.78 -9.56 -1.91
N ILE A 442 -21.76 -9.81 -2.71
CA ILE A 442 -20.35 -9.63 -2.37
C ILE A 442 -19.75 -8.63 -3.35
N SER A 443 -19.16 -7.55 -2.87
CA SER A 443 -18.45 -6.56 -3.69
C SER A 443 -17.10 -6.20 -3.09
N SER A 444 -16.20 -5.69 -3.93
CA SER A 444 -14.90 -5.17 -3.50
C SER A 444 -14.84 -3.64 -3.63
N THR A 445 -14.21 -2.95 -2.68
CA THR A 445 -14.04 -1.49 -2.64
C THR A 445 -12.78 -0.99 -3.35
N THR A 446 -11.79 -1.85 -3.60
CA THR A 446 -10.49 -1.44 -4.14
C THR A 446 -10.41 -1.56 -5.67
N ASP A 447 -10.05 -0.45 -6.32
CA ASP A 447 -9.81 -0.36 -7.76
C ASP A 447 -8.70 -1.32 -8.23
N HIS A 448 -9.11 -2.31 -9.01
CA HIS A 448 -8.34 -3.09 -10.01
C HIS A 448 -7.20 -4.00 -9.52
N LYS A 449 -6.29 -3.56 -8.63
CA LYS A 449 -5.07 -4.32 -8.29
C LYS A 449 -5.34 -5.58 -7.47
N LEU A 450 -6.20 -5.51 -6.46
CA LEU A 450 -6.41 -6.65 -5.57
C LEU A 450 -7.28 -7.73 -6.23
N SER A 451 -8.25 -7.33 -7.05
CA SER A 451 -9.00 -8.27 -7.90
C SER A 451 -8.10 -8.97 -8.91
N GLU A 452 -7.13 -8.27 -9.50
CA GLU A 452 -6.13 -8.86 -10.40
C GLU A 452 -5.16 -9.79 -9.66
N ILE A 453 -4.70 -9.42 -8.47
CA ILE A 453 -3.86 -10.27 -7.63
C ILE A 453 -4.62 -11.57 -7.29
N LEU A 454 -5.86 -11.46 -6.82
CA LEU A 454 -6.66 -12.64 -6.47
C LEU A 454 -7.03 -13.50 -7.70
N SER A 455 -7.28 -12.90 -8.87
CA SER A 455 -7.61 -13.63 -10.10
C SER A 455 -6.38 -14.23 -10.81
N ASN A 456 -5.22 -13.57 -10.75
CA ASN A 456 -4.02 -13.97 -11.50
C ASN A 456 -3.06 -14.84 -10.67
N ALA A 457 -3.08 -14.72 -9.34
CA ALA A 457 -2.14 -15.43 -8.47
C ALA A 457 -2.66 -16.76 -7.97
N ILE A 458 -3.97 -16.90 -7.84
CA ILE A 458 -4.57 -18.00 -7.11
C ILE A 458 -5.50 -18.79 -8.02
N GLY A 459 -5.16 -20.05 -8.23
CA GLY A 459 -5.99 -20.96 -9.00
C GLY A 459 -7.32 -21.20 -8.31
N ASP A 460 -8.37 -21.38 -9.12
CA ASP A 460 -9.72 -21.81 -8.71
C ASP A 460 -10.24 -21.11 -7.44
N LEU A 461 -10.53 -19.80 -7.56
CA LEU A 461 -11.19 -19.05 -6.49
C LEU A 461 -12.65 -19.49 -6.33
N ARG A 462 -13.07 -19.76 -5.09
CA ARG A 462 -14.44 -20.20 -4.77
C ARG A 462 -15.00 -19.45 -3.57
N PHE A 463 -16.27 -19.07 -3.64
CA PHE A 463 -17.04 -18.73 -2.46
C PHE A 463 -17.65 -20.00 -1.89
N HIS A 464 -17.46 -20.21 -0.60
CA HIS A 464 -18.02 -21.32 0.15
C HIS A 464 -18.92 -20.73 1.24
N ILE A 465 -20.22 -20.93 1.06
CA ILE A 465 -21.26 -20.31 1.88
C ILE A 465 -21.95 -21.40 2.65
N THR A 466 -21.88 -21.30 3.96
CA THR A 466 -22.40 -22.28 4.89
C THR A 466 -23.52 -21.64 5.71
N PHE A 467 -24.67 -22.29 5.70
CA PHE A 467 -25.86 -21.92 6.46
C PHE A 467 -25.99 -22.82 7.68
N GLY A 468 -26.12 -22.23 8.86
CA GLY A 468 -26.30 -22.97 10.11
C GLY A 468 -27.27 -22.28 11.06
N SER A 469 -28.07 -23.08 11.76
CA SER A 469 -28.76 -22.64 12.96
C SER A 469 -27.86 -22.79 14.19
N SER A 470 -28.34 -22.35 15.34
CA SER A 470 -27.66 -22.56 16.64
C SER A 470 -27.37 -24.04 16.96
N LYS A 471 -28.12 -24.97 16.36
CA LYS A 471 -28.07 -26.41 16.68
C LYS A 471 -27.60 -27.30 15.53
N LYS A 472 -27.65 -26.83 14.27
CA LYS A 472 -27.39 -27.70 13.11
C LYS A 472 -26.87 -26.94 11.89
N LEU A 473 -26.00 -27.60 11.13
CA LEU A 473 -25.64 -27.22 9.76
C LEU A 473 -26.80 -27.52 8.80
N LEU A 474 -27.24 -26.55 8.02
CA LEU A 474 -28.44 -26.66 7.19
C LEU A 474 -28.10 -26.91 5.72
N LYS A 475 -27.24 -26.07 5.16
CA LYS A 475 -26.84 -26.16 3.75
C LYS A 475 -25.46 -25.58 3.56
N THR A 476 -24.71 -26.10 2.61
CA THR A 476 -23.41 -25.55 2.22
C THR A 476 -23.33 -25.53 0.71
N VAL A 477 -22.95 -24.39 0.16
CA VAL A 477 -22.88 -24.14 -1.28
C VAL A 477 -21.49 -23.64 -1.61
N SER A 478 -20.88 -24.19 -2.67
CA SER A 478 -19.58 -23.74 -3.15
C SER A 478 -19.67 -23.33 -4.61
N ILE A 479 -19.35 -22.08 -4.90
CA ILE A 479 -19.47 -21.48 -6.23
C ILE A 479 -18.09 -21.03 -6.67
N LYS A 480 -17.70 -21.42 -7.89
CA LYS A 480 -16.47 -20.97 -8.51
C LYS A 480 -16.65 -19.56 -9.06
N VAL A 481 -15.70 -18.68 -8.78
CA VAL A 481 -15.69 -17.31 -9.29
C VAL A 481 -15.04 -17.31 -10.67
N THR A 482 -15.80 -16.99 -11.70
CA THR A 482 -15.31 -16.85 -13.08
C THR A 482 -15.18 -15.37 -13.42
N GLY A 483 -13.99 -14.79 -13.22
CA GLY A 483 -13.68 -13.38 -13.53
C GLY A 483 -13.27 -12.53 -12.32
N PRO A 484 -13.05 -11.22 -12.51
CA PRO A 484 -12.68 -10.31 -11.42
C PRO A 484 -13.83 -10.11 -10.43
N ILE A 485 -13.51 -10.11 -9.12
CA ILE A 485 -14.46 -9.94 -8.01
C ILE A 485 -14.89 -8.46 -7.88
N LYS A 486 -15.53 -7.89 -8.91
CA LYS A 486 -16.10 -6.53 -8.79
C LYS A 486 -17.41 -6.55 -8.01
N LYS A 487 -18.33 -7.43 -8.41
CA LYS A 487 -19.64 -7.62 -7.78
C LYS A 487 -20.16 -9.01 -8.12
N THR A 488 -20.62 -9.75 -7.13
CA THR A 488 -21.21 -11.07 -7.30
C THR A 488 -22.47 -11.18 -6.45
N SER A 489 -23.58 -11.52 -7.08
CA SER A 489 -24.86 -11.73 -6.39
C SER A 489 -25.24 -13.20 -6.50
N LEU A 490 -25.35 -13.90 -5.39
CA LEU A 490 -25.61 -15.33 -5.32
C LEU A 490 -26.98 -15.56 -4.68
N LEU A 491 -27.88 -16.25 -5.36
CA LEU A 491 -29.18 -16.61 -4.80
C LEU A 491 -29.17 -18.07 -4.37
N ILE A 492 -29.50 -18.32 -3.10
CA ILE A 492 -29.50 -19.66 -2.52
C ILE A 492 -30.89 -19.96 -1.92
N PRO A 493 -31.62 -20.95 -2.45
CA PRO A 493 -32.90 -21.37 -1.91
C PRO A 493 -32.69 -22.33 -0.72
N LEU A 494 -33.53 -22.20 0.29
CA LEU A 494 -33.50 -23.00 1.52
C LEU A 494 -34.92 -23.24 2.00
N LYS A 495 -35.27 -24.50 2.29
CA LYS A 495 -36.61 -24.82 2.80
C LYS A 495 -36.85 -24.16 4.15
N ASN A 496 -37.99 -23.50 4.28
CA ASN A 496 -38.37 -22.71 5.45
C ASN A 496 -38.41 -23.54 6.73
N ASN A 497 -38.83 -24.81 6.66
CA ASN A 497 -38.85 -25.72 7.81
C ASN A 497 -37.46 -26.04 8.39
N MET A 498 -36.38 -25.77 7.65
CA MET A 498 -35.00 -25.96 8.11
C MET A 498 -34.43 -24.70 8.76
N VAL A 499 -35.08 -23.54 8.63
CA VAL A 499 -34.58 -22.25 9.07
C VAL A 499 -35.10 -21.95 10.48
N ASP A 500 -34.19 -21.67 11.41
CA ASP A 500 -34.55 -21.12 12.71
C ASP A 500 -34.90 -19.64 12.53
N THR A 501 -36.17 -19.29 12.71
CA THR A 501 -36.69 -17.93 12.52
C THR A 501 -36.31 -16.97 13.64
N THR A 502 -35.69 -17.47 14.72
CA THR A 502 -35.15 -16.64 15.79
C THR A 502 -33.73 -16.17 15.52
N GLU A 503 -32.90 -17.05 14.95
CA GLU A 503 -31.49 -16.77 14.72
C GLU A 503 -30.88 -17.75 13.71
N PHE A 504 -30.16 -17.20 12.75
CA PHE A 504 -29.60 -17.97 11.64
C PHE A 504 -28.25 -17.39 11.21
N ASN A 505 -27.24 -18.23 11.08
CA ASN A 505 -25.88 -17.80 10.75
C ASN A 505 -25.50 -18.18 9.31
N VAL A 506 -24.96 -17.20 8.59
CA VAL A 506 -24.42 -17.35 7.23
C VAL A 506 -22.90 -17.12 7.29
N LEU A 507 -22.15 -18.21 7.18
CA LEU A 507 -20.69 -18.19 7.15
C LEU A 507 -20.21 -18.16 5.69
N ILE A 508 -19.70 -17.01 5.25
CA ILE A 508 -19.14 -16.79 3.92
C ILE A 508 -17.62 -16.96 4.00
N LYS A 509 -17.06 -17.87 3.20
CA LYS A 509 -15.62 -18.07 3.07
C LYS A 509 -15.19 -17.88 1.63
N MET A 510 -14.15 -17.09 1.41
CA MET A 510 -13.45 -17.07 0.12
C MET A 510 -12.28 -18.06 0.20
N LEU A 511 -12.33 -19.09 -0.63
CA LEU A 511 -11.34 -20.15 -0.70
C LEU A 511 -10.57 -20.03 -2.01
N ALA A 512 -9.30 -20.35 -1.97
CA ALA A 512 -8.51 -20.45 -3.19
C ALA A 512 -7.56 -21.63 -3.12
N SER A 513 -7.33 -22.27 -4.27
CA SER A 513 -6.44 -23.42 -4.37
C SER A 513 -5.01 -22.92 -4.59
N ILE A 514 -4.20 -23.01 -3.55
CA ILE A 514 -2.80 -22.59 -3.55
C ILE A 514 -1.90 -23.82 -3.74
N PRO A 515 -0.96 -23.83 -4.70
CA PRO A 515 0.03 -24.91 -4.82
C PRO A 515 0.95 -24.94 -3.60
N GLY A 516 1.38 -26.14 -3.20
CA GLY A 516 2.29 -26.34 -2.08
C GLY A 516 3.69 -25.79 -2.40
N ALA A 517 4.32 -25.16 -1.41
CA ALA A 517 5.63 -24.50 -1.57
C ALA A 517 6.75 -25.44 -2.07
N MET A 518 6.69 -26.73 -1.70
CA MET A 518 7.70 -27.73 -2.07
C MET A 518 7.27 -28.62 -3.25
N ASP A 519 5.99 -28.64 -3.62
CA ASP A 519 5.45 -29.47 -4.71
C ASP A 519 4.21 -28.83 -5.33
N ALA A 520 4.36 -28.31 -6.55
CA ALA A 520 3.28 -27.67 -7.30
C ALA A 520 2.12 -28.64 -7.67
N LYS A 521 2.33 -29.96 -7.61
CA LYS A 521 1.26 -30.95 -7.82
C LYS A 521 0.32 -31.06 -6.61
N ARG A 522 0.80 -30.73 -5.41
CA ARG A 522 -0.02 -30.68 -4.20
C ARG A 522 -0.72 -29.33 -4.13
N LYS A 523 -2.05 -29.33 -4.13
CA LYS A 523 -2.86 -28.12 -4.01
C LYS A 523 -3.52 -28.09 -2.63
N MET A 524 -3.41 -26.96 -1.94
CA MET A 524 -4.02 -26.71 -0.64
C MET A 524 -5.10 -25.64 -0.77
N TRP A 525 -6.30 -25.96 -0.30
CA TRP A 525 -7.37 -24.97 -0.18
C TRP A 525 -7.10 -24.07 1.00
N THR A 526 -6.88 -22.79 0.72
CA THR A 526 -6.62 -21.77 1.73
C THR A 526 -7.79 -20.81 1.82
N VAL A 527 -8.21 -20.52 3.06
CA VAL A 527 -9.25 -19.52 3.34
C VAL A 527 -8.59 -18.15 3.30
N LEU A 528 -8.97 -17.33 2.33
CA LEU A 528 -8.47 -15.97 2.18
C LEU A 528 -9.32 -14.97 2.97
N TYR A 529 -10.62 -15.23 3.04
CA TYR A 529 -11.58 -14.37 3.73
C TYR A 529 -12.62 -15.20 4.45
N ARG A 530 -13.01 -14.76 5.65
CA ARG A 530 -14.14 -15.33 6.40
C ARG A 530 -15.04 -14.23 6.95
N LYS A 531 -16.34 -14.38 6.76
CA LYS A 531 -17.35 -13.53 7.39
C LYS A 531 -18.46 -14.37 7.97
N ASN A 532 -18.84 -14.10 9.21
CA ASN A 532 -20.06 -14.64 9.78
C ASN A 532 -21.12 -13.53 9.84
N VAL A 533 -22.22 -13.72 9.11
CA VAL A 533 -23.37 -12.82 9.13
C VAL A 533 -24.49 -13.48 9.92
N LYS A 534 -24.88 -12.86 11.03
CA LYS A 534 -25.98 -13.33 11.87
C LYS A 534 -27.27 -12.66 11.42
N LEU A 535 -28.23 -13.44 10.95
CA LEU A 535 -29.58 -13.04 10.62
C LEU A 535 -30.49 -13.31 11.80
N LEU A 536 -31.24 -12.29 12.20
CA LEU A 536 -32.23 -12.32 13.28
C LEU A 536 -33.65 -12.26 12.70
N SER A 537 -34.66 -12.33 13.56
CA SER A 537 -36.07 -12.45 13.19
C SER A 537 -36.59 -11.38 12.24
N GLU A 538 -36.05 -10.16 12.27
CA GLU A 538 -36.44 -9.06 11.39
C GLU A 538 -36.20 -9.35 9.90
N HIS A 539 -35.23 -10.22 9.57
CA HIS A 539 -34.95 -10.61 8.19
C HIS A 539 -36.04 -11.53 7.62
N PHE A 540 -36.78 -12.23 8.49
CA PHE A 540 -37.77 -13.26 8.14
C PHE A 540 -39.22 -12.78 8.20
N ILE A 541 -39.45 -11.46 8.32
CA ILE A 541 -40.79 -10.85 8.38
C ILE A 541 -41.56 -11.10 7.09
N LYS A 542 -42.70 -11.77 7.18
CA LYS A 542 -43.68 -11.98 6.10
C LYS A 542 -44.90 -11.09 6.35
N PHE A 543 -45.40 -10.47 5.30
CA PHE A 543 -46.58 -9.60 5.36
C PHE A 543 -47.55 -10.03 4.24
N ASN A 544 -48.85 -9.98 4.54
CA ASN A 544 -49.90 -10.40 3.61
C ASN A 544 -50.07 -9.36 2.49
N LEU A 545 -49.10 -9.27 1.58
CA LEU A 545 -49.37 -8.70 0.27
C LEU A 545 -50.13 -9.76 -0.54
N ARG A 546 -51.24 -9.36 -1.14
CA ARG A 546 -51.87 -10.12 -2.23
C ARG A 546 -50.95 -10.08 -3.45
N THR A 547 -49.76 -10.68 -3.38
CA THR A 547 -48.91 -10.88 -4.55
C THR A 547 -49.43 -12.11 -5.29
N ASN A 548 -49.72 -11.91 -6.58
CA ASN A 548 -50.25 -12.92 -7.48
C ASN A 548 -49.57 -14.27 -7.26
N LYS A 549 -50.30 -15.24 -6.70
CA LYS A 549 -49.88 -16.64 -6.68
C LYS A 549 -49.59 -17.02 -8.13
N GLN A 550 -48.33 -17.26 -8.47
CA GLN A 550 -48.06 -18.03 -9.68
C GLN A 550 -48.75 -19.38 -9.51
N LEU A 551 -49.62 -19.71 -10.46
CA LEU A 551 -50.12 -21.06 -10.68
C LEU A 551 -48.93 -21.96 -11.01
N CYS A 552 -48.36 -22.62 -10.01
CA CYS A 552 -47.63 -23.85 -10.26
C CYS A 552 -48.63 -24.84 -10.87
N LEU A 553 -48.46 -25.19 -12.15
CA LEU A 553 -49.36 -26.05 -12.92
C LEU A 553 -49.62 -27.44 -12.29
N LYS A 554 -48.90 -27.81 -11.21
CA LYS A 554 -49.09 -29.03 -10.41
C LYS A 554 -48.82 -28.82 -8.91
N THR A 555 -49.44 -27.83 -8.28
CA THR A 555 -49.54 -27.83 -6.80
C THR A 555 -50.90 -28.40 -6.40
N PRO A 556 -50.97 -29.46 -5.57
CA PRO A 556 -52.25 -29.87 -5.00
C PRO A 556 -52.80 -28.69 -4.19
N GLN A 557 -54.04 -28.30 -4.47
CA GLN A 557 -54.70 -27.15 -3.83
C GLN A 557 -54.95 -27.36 -2.33
N VAL A 558 -54.84 -28.60 -1.85
CA VAL A 558 -55.12 -29.04 -0.49
C VAL A 558 -53.89 -29.82 0.01
N SER A 559 -53.44 -29.53 1.22
CA SER A 559 -52.28 -30.21 1.82
C SER A 559 -52.56 -31.70 2.03
N LEU A 560 -51.52 -32.55 2.06
CA LEU A 560 -51.70 -33.98 2.35
C LEU A 560 -52.38 -34.19 3.70
N ASP A 561 -52.03 -33.39 4.70
CA ASP A 561 -52.60 -33.46 6.05
C ASP A 561 -54.09 -33.09 6.06
N GLU A 562 -54.49 -32.06 5.32
CA GLU A 562 -55.92 -31.73 5.13
C GLU A 562 -56.65 -32.81 4.34
N LEU A 563 -56.02 -33.44 3.33
CA LEU A 563 -56.63 -34.55 2.60
C LEU A 563 -56.77 -35.80 3.48
N ILE A 564 -55.81 -36.07 4.36
CA ILE A 564 -55.87 -37.15 5.35
C ILE A 564 -56.99 -36.87 6.35
N LEU A 565 -57.08 -35.64 6.87
CA LEU A 565 -58.13 -35.21 7.79
C LEU A 565 -59.51 -35.29 7.12
N GLN A 566 -59.65 -34.78 5.90
CA GLN A 566 -60.89 -34.86 5.12
C GLN A 566 -61.27 -36.32 4.85
N ALA A 567 -60.33 -37.17 4.45
CA ALA A 567 -60.61 -38.59 4.24
C ALA A 567 -60.99 -39.30 5.55
N ALA A 568 -60.37 -38.93 6.67
CA ALA A 568 -60.70 -39.47 7.99
C ALA A 568 -62.09 -39.01 8.46
N GLU A 569 -62.42 -37.73 8.30
CA GLU A 569 -63.73 -37.16 8.60
C GLU A 569 -64.83 -37.75 7.71
N ILE A 570 -64.57 -37.94 6.41
CA ILE A 570 -65.55 -38.53 5.48
C ILE A 570 -65.83 -40.00 5.83
N ASN A 571 -64.80 -40.78 6.15
CA ASN A 571 -64.96 -42.23 6.39
C ASN A 571 -65.35 -42.57 7.84
N PHE A 572 -64.96 -41.74 8.81
CA PHE A 572 -65.07 -42.06 10.23
C PHE A 572 -65.64 -40.92 11.08
N GLY A 573 -65.99 -39.76 10.49
CA GLY A 573 -66.52 -38.61 11.22
C GLY A 573 -67.85 -38.86 11.93
N ASN A 574 -68.57 -39.91 11.51
CA ASN A 574 -69.79 -40.38 12.17
C ASN A 574 -69.51 -41.15 13.48
N LEU A 575 -68.27 -41.63 13.65
CA LEU A 575 -67.83 -42.47 14.78
C LEU A 575 -66.87 -41.74 15.72
N PHE A 576 -66.06 -40.83 15.17
CA PHE A 576 -65.04 -40.10 15.91
C PHE A 576 -65.09 -38.61 15.55
N HIS A 577 -64.94 -37.75 16.55
CA HIS A 577 -64.73 -36.32 16.32
C HIS A 577 -63.22 -36.08 16.14
N PHE A 578 -62.81 -35.71 14.93
CA PHE A 578 -61.43 -35.38 14.64
C PHE A 578 -61.17 -33.93 15.03
N ILE A 579 -60.17 -33.72 15.89
CA ILE A 579 -59.73 -32.40 16.30
C ILE A 579 -58.38 -32.14 15.63
N ASP A 580 -58.30 -31.07 14.85
CA ASP A 580 -57.04 -30.57 14.31
C ASP A 580 -56.19 -29.99 15.45
N THR A 581 -55.19 -30.76 15.89
CA THR A 581 -54.26 -30.36 16.96
C THR A 581 -53.44 -29.11 16.61
N LEU A 582 -53.40 -28.70 15.33
CA LEU A 582 -52.77 -27.44 14.91
C LEU A 582 -53.68 -26.23 15.13
N LYS A 583 -55.00 -26.42 15.17
CA LYS A 583 -56.01 -25.35 15.39
C LYS A 583 -56.38 -25.17 16.86
N VAL A 584 -56.27 -26.22 17.67
CA VAL A 584 -56.44 -26.13 19.13
C VAL A 584 -55.09 -25.75 19.75
N LYS A 585 -54.67 -24.50 19.56
CA LYS A 585 -53.63 -23.92 20.40
C LYS A 585 -54.26 -23.60 21.77
N PRO A 586 -53.70 -24.04 22.91
CA PRO A 586 -54.04 -23.42 24.18
C PRO A 586 -53.81 -21.92 24.05
N ALA A 587 -54.64 -21.08 24.69
CA ALA A 587 -54.49 -19.63 24.65
C ALA A 587 -53.08 -19.25 25.12
N SER A 588 -52.16 -19.10 24.18
CA SER A 588 -50.77 -18.81 24.50
C SER A 588 -50.69 -17.31 24.73
N LYS A 589 -50.15 -16.94 25.90
CA LYS A 589 -50.12 -15.56 26.37
C LYS A 589 -48.99 -14.82 25.65
N GLU A 590 -49.31 -13.71 24.97
CA GLU A 590 -48.34 -12.94 24.19
C GLU A 590 -47.38 -12.17 25.12
N TRP A 591 -46.07 -12.29 24.89
CA TRP A 591 -45.05 -11.45 25.53
C TRP A 591 -45.16 -10.01 25.04
N LYS A 592 -45.00 -9.06 25.95
CA LYS A 592 -45.04 -7.62 25.68
C LYS A 592 -43.66 -7.01 25.90
N LEU A 593 -43.14 -6.32 24.89
CA LEU A 593 -41.91 -5.54 25.00
C LEU A 593 -42.14 -4.11 24.52
N TYR A 594 -41.36 -3.17 25.05
CA TYR A 594 -41.56 -1.75 24.80
C TYR A 594 -40.31 -1.06 24.25
N VAL A 595 -40.54 -0.07 23.38
CA VAL A 595 -39.54 0.87 22.88
C VAL A 595 -40.08 2.28 23.08
N ARG A 596 -39.28 3.15 23.69
CA ARG A 596 -39.62 4.57 23.82
C ARG A 596 -39.69 5.23 22.43
N LEU A 597 -40.66 6.11 22.20
CA LEU A 597 -40.68 6.93 21.00
C LEU A 597 -40.12 8.34 21.32
N PRO A 598 -39.30 8.93 20.43
CA PRO A 598 -38.87 10.32 20.55
C PRO A 598 -40.05 11.25 20.25
N ASP A 599 -39.93 12.53 20.64
CA ASP A 599 -41.03 13.50 20.50
C ASP A 599 -41.39 13.77 19.02
N ASP A 600 -40.46 13.49 18.08
CA ASP A 600 -40.59 13.64 16.63
C ASP A 600 -40.65 12.30 15.87
N TYR A 601 -41.07 11.20 16.53
CA TYR A 601 -41.08 9.84 15.96
C TYR A 601 -41.78 9.71 14.60
N GLN A 602 -42.76 10.57 14.31
CA GLN A 602 -43.46 10.62 13.02
C GLN A 602 -42.50 10.91 11.86
N ASN A 603 -41.51 11.78 12.07
CA ASN A 603 -40.48 12.09 11.08
C ASN A 603 -39.45 10.96 10.96
N VAL A 604 -39.15 10.29 12.06
CA VAL A 604 -38.21 9.16 12.09
C VAL A 604 -38.72 8.00 11.22
N PHE A 605 -40.02 7.70 11.29
CA PHE A 605 -40.62 6.66 10.46
C PHE A 605 -40.60 6.95 8.95
N LEU A 606 -40.42 8.21 8.52
CA LEU A 606 -40.33 8.60 7.10
C LEU A 606 -38.96 8.35 6.47
N ASN A 607 -37.91 8.07 7.27
CA ASN A 607 -36.55 7.95 6.74
C ASN A 607 -36.29 6.56 6.12
N LYS A 608 -36.40 6.49 4.79
CA LYS A 608 -36.22 5.28 3.99
C LYS A 608 -34.84 4.62 4.13
N ASP A 609 -33.78 5.40 4.34
CA ASP A 609 -32.41 4.89 4.39
C ASP A 609 -32.18 3.95 5.58
N LEU A 610 -32.92 4.15 6.67
CA LEU A 610 -32.86 3.32 7.88
C LEU A 610 -33.34 1.90 7.63
N TYR A 611 -34.45 1.75 6.90
CA TYR A 611 -35.06 0.45 6.61
C TYR A 611 -34.28 -0.34 5.56
N THR A 612 -33.74 0.33 4.53
CA THR A 612 -33.04 -0.33 3.41
C THR A 612 -31.73 -1.02 3.82
N LYS A 613 -31.19 -0.71 5.00
CA LYS A 613 -30.02 -1.39 5.58
C LYS A 613 -30.33 -2.84 5.96
N HIS A 614 -31.54 -3.11 6.44
CA HIS A 614 -31.93 -4.40 7.04
C HIS A 614 -32.96 -5.18 6.20
N LEU A 615 -33.77 -4.49 5.40
CA LEU A 615 -34.92 -5.07 4.70
C LEU A 615 -34.80 -4.94 3.17
N ASN A 616 -35.54 -5.78 2.44
CA ASN A 616 -35.72 -5.64 0.99
C ASN A 616 -36.73 -4.52 0.67
N SER A 617 -36.74 -4.04 -0.58
CA SER A 617 -37.52 -2.84 -0.94
C SER A 617 -39.02 -3.04 -0.74
N ASN A 618 -39.54 -4.25 -0.96
CA ASN A 618 -40.94 -4.58 -0.71
C ASN A 618 -41.30 -4.44 0.77
N LYS A 619 -40.48 -4.97 1.70
CA LYS A 619 -40.75 -4.81 3.14
C LYS A 619 -40.56 -3.35 3.57
N VAL A 620 -39.56 -2.66 3.04
CA VAL A 620 -39.34 -1.23 3.30
C VAL A 620 -40.58 -0.41 2.95
N ASN A 621 -41.10 -0.56 1.74
CA ASN A 621 -42.29 0.17 1.31
C ASN A 621 -43.51 -0.18 2.17
N PHE A 622 -43.71 -1.47 2.49
CA PHE A 622 -44.79 -1.89 3.40
C PHE A 622 -44.68 -1.23 4.78
N PHE A 623 -43.49 -1.24 5.40
CA PHE A 623 -43.29 -0.61 6.70
C PHE A 623 -43.48 0.90 6.65
N LEU A 624 -42.99 1.56 5.59
CA LEU A 624 -43.24 2.99 5.39
C LEU A 624 -44.74 3.28 5.29
N ASP A 625 -45.49 2.55 4.46
CA ASP A 625 -46.93 2.75 4.27
C ASP A 625 -47.73 2.52 5.57
N GLN A 626 -47.34 1.51 6.36
CA GLN A 626 -48.03 1.18 7.59
C GLN A 626 -47.69 2.13 8.74
N PHE A 627 -46.41 2.46 8.93
CA PHE A 627 -45.96 3.36 10.00
C PHE A 627 -46.31 4.82 9.75
N THR A 628 -46.53 5.22 8.50
CA THR A 628 -47.01 6.56 8.15
C THR A 628 -48.52 6.66 8.10
N SER A 629 -49.25 5.55 8.27
CA SER A 629 -50.71 5.57 8.25
C SER A 629 -51.27 6.37 9.43
N ASP A 630 -52.22 7.24 9.12
CA ASP A 630 -52.86 8.13 10.09
C ASP A 630 -53.50 7.37 11.27
N ASP A 631 -54.05 6.19 10.99
CA ASP A 631 -54.66 5.33 12.00
C ASP A 631 -53.62 4.74 12.95
N PHE A 632 -52.46 4.32 12.45
CA PHE A 632 -51.39 3.79 13.28
C PHE A 632 -50.75 4.88 14.13
N LEU A 633 -50.44 6.05 13.53
CA LEU A 633 -49.84 7.20 14.23
C LEU A 633 -50.73 7.75 15.35
N LYS A 634 -52.05 7.63 15.22
CA LYS A 634 -53.06 8.02 16.21
C LYS A 634 -53.43 6.89 17.18
N SER A 635 -52.68 5.78 17.19
CA SER A 635 -52.94 4.61 18.06
C SER A 635 -54.32 3.96 17.86
N LYS A 636 -54.90 4.06 16.66
CA LYS A 636 -56.21 3.48 16.31
C LYS A 636 -56.12 2.11 15.66
N SER A 637 -54.93 1.71 15.21
CA SER A 637 -54.70 0.43 14.56
C SER A 637 -53.37 -0.20 14.98
N ASN A 638 -53.29 -1.52 14.81
CA ASN A 638 -52.13 -2.32 15.16
C ASN A 638 -51.52 -2.85 13.87
N LEU A 639 -50.21 -2.69 13.69
CA LEU A 639 -49.48 -3.34 12.62
C LEU A 639 -49.30 -4.82 12.96
N THR A 640 -49.65 -5.71 12.04
CA THR A 640 -49.53 -7.16 12.23
C THR A 640 -48.76 -7.78 11.08
N PHE A 641 -47.76 -8.59 11.40
CA PHE A 641 -47.00 -9.38 10.43
C PHE A 641 -46.58 -10.72 11.04
N ASN A 642 -46.12 -11.65 10.20
CA ASN A 642 -45.77 -13.00 10.62
C ASN A 642 -44.25 -13.23 10.51
N ILE A 643 -43.68 -14.01 11.40
CA ILE A 643 -42.29 -14.48 11.33
C ILE A 643 -42.32 -16.00 11.49
N GLY A 644 -42.17 -16.73 10.38
CA GLY A 644 -42.50 -18.16 10.36
C GLY A 644 -43.99 -18.37 10.65
N ASN A 645 -44.31 -19.13 11.71
CA ASN A 645 -45.67 -19.39 12.17
C ASN A 645 -46.10 -18.47 13.33
N GLU A 646 -45.24 -17.54 13.73
CA GLU A 646 -45.45 -16.63 14.85
C GLU A 646 -46.04 -15.31 14.38
N LYS A 647 -47.13 -14.87 15.01
CA LYS A 647 -47.78 -13.59 14.72
C LYS A 647 -47.18 -12.52 15.62
N VAL A 648 -46.71 -11.43 15.03
CA VAL A 648 -46.19 -10.27 15.76
C VAL A 648 -47.13 -9.10 15.54
N LYS A 649 -47.51 -8.44 16.64
CA LYS A 649 -48.30 -7.20 16.59
C LYS A 649 -47.46 -6.05 17.14
N VAL A 650 -47.54 -4.90 16.49
CA VAL A 650 -46.90 -3.66 16.90
C VAL A 650 -47.99 -2.60 17.04
N GLU A 651 -48.03 -1.90 18.17
CA GLU A 651 -49.01 -0.84 18.42
C GLU A 651 -48.36 0.36 19.12
N ILE A 652 -48.82 1.57 18.82
CA ILE A 652 -48.45 2.75 19.62
C ILE A 652 -49.34 2.77 20.85
N TYR A 653 -48.75 2.50 22.00
CA TYR A 653 -49.42 2.61 23.29
C TYR A 653 -49.37 4.07 23.77
N ASN A 654 -50.55 4.69 23.86
CA ASN A 654 -50.73 6.04 24.38
C ASN A 654 -51.81 6.01 25.46
N ASP A 655 -51.40 6.07 26.73
CA ASP A 655 -52.30 6.08 27.87
C ASP A 655 -52.76 7.51 28.27
N GLY A 656 -52.30 8.53 27.55
CA GLY A 656 -52.60 9.94 27.81
C GLY A 656 -51.87 10.56 29.01
N PHE A 657 -51.09 9.78 29.77
CA PHE A 657 -50.35 10.23 30.95
C PHE A 657 -48.83 10.16 30.76
N THR A 658 -48.34 9.21 29.97
CA THR A 658 -46.92 9.00 29.66
C THR A 658 -46.61 9.37 28.19
N ARG A 659 -45.31 9.50 27.86
CA ARG A 659 -44.90 9.68 26.46
C ARG A 659 -45.27 8.42 25.67
N PRO A 660 -45.72 8.54 24.40
CA PRO A 660 -46.13 7.39 23.61
C PRO A 660 -45.01 6.34 23.52
N LEU A 661 -45.38 5.07 23.71
CA LEU A 661 -44.47 3.93 23.63
C LEU A 661 -44.85 3.05 22.44
N LEU A 662 -43.87 2.43 21.81
CA LEU A 662 -44.10 1.39 20.83
C LEU A 662 -44.10 0.04 21.54
N LYS A 663 -45.23 -0.67 21.47
CA LYS A 663 -45.42 -1.97 22.12
C LYS A 663 -45.38 -3.08 21.06
N ILE A 664 -44.56 -4.10 21.32
CA ILE A 664 -44.39 -5.29 20.50
C ILE A 664 -44.97 -6.50 21.23
N LEU A 665 -45.81 -7.28 20.56
CA LEU A 665 -46.50 -8.46 21.06
C LEU A 665 -46.15 -9.71 20.24
N SER A 666 -45.76 -10.80 20.89
CA SER A 666 -45.55 -12.11 20.23
C SER A 666 -45.64 -13.28 21.22
N GLU A 667 -46.08 -14.47 20.78
CA GLU A 667 -46.05 -15.69 21.61
C GLU A 667 -44.58 -16.12 21.92
N ASN A 668 -43.63 -15.74 21.07
CA ASN A 668 -42.20 -16.06 21.22
C ASN A 668 -41.39 -14.85 21.71
N MET A 669 -40.91 -14.92 22.96
CA MET A 669 -40.11 -13.86 23.59
C MET A 669 -38.87 -13.45 22.77
N LYS A 670 -38.15 -14.40 22.15
CA LYS A 670 -36.94 -14.10 21.38
C LYS A 670 -37.28 -13.34 20.08
N ILE A 671 -38.41 -13.66 19.45
CA ILE A 671 -38.90 -12.93 18.28
C ILE A 671 -39.34 -11.52 18.69
N ALA A 672 -40.08 -11.38 19.79
CA ALA A 672 -40.45 -10.08 20.34
C ALA A 672 -39.19 -9.22 20.58
N LEU A 673 -38.16 -9.78 21.21
CA LEU A 673 -36.92 -9.07 21.55
C LEU A 673 -36.14 -8.63 20.31
N ASN A 674 -36.01 -9.51 19.31
CA ASN A 674 -35.35 -9.16 18.06
C ASN A 674 -36.06 -8.00 17.35
N ILE A 675 -37.39 -8.05 17.26
CA ILE A 675 -38.20 -6.99 16.63
C ILE A 675 -38.16 -5.70 17.43
N ARG A 676 -38.19 -5.78 18.76
CA ARG A 676 -37.99 -4.66 19.66
C ARG A 676 -36.65 -3.97 19.41
N ASN A 677 -35.56 -4.72 19.32
CA ASN A 677 -34.22 -4.18 19.07
C ASN A 677 -34.09 -3.60 17.66
N PHE A 678 -34.65 -4.28 16.65
CA PHE A 678 -34.71 -3.76 15.29
C PHE A 678 -35.42 -2.39 15.22
N LEU A 679 -36.58 -2.26 15.86
CA LEU A 679 -37.32 -0.99 15.90
C LEU A 679 -36.58 0.08 16.72
N ALA A 680 -35.94 -0.29 17.83
CA ALA A 680 -35.11 0.62 18.60
C ALA A 680 -33.92 1.16 17.77
N ASP A 681 -33.23 0.29 17.03
CA ASP A 681 -32.13 0.69 16.14
C ASP A 681 -32.60 1.64 15.03
N LEU A 682 -33.81 1.43 14.48
CA LEU A 682 -34.42 2.35 13.52
C LEU A 682 -34.78 3.69 14.15
N ILE A 683 -35.34 3.68 15.37
CA ILE A 683 -35.85 4.89 16.04
C ILE A 683 -34.70 5.78 16.53
N TYR A 684 -33.65 5.17 17.07
CA TYR A 684 -32.57 5.89 17.78
C TYR A 684 -31.28 6.06 16.96
N TYR A 685 -31.23 5.52 15.73
CA TYR A 685 -30.15 5.66 14.73
C TYR A 685 -28.79 6.00 15.33
N VAL A 686 -28.17 5.01 16.01
CA VAL A 686 -26.80 5.03 16.57
C VAL A 686 -26.25 6.46 16.79
N PHE A 687 -26.69 7.12 17.87
CA PHE A 687 -26.01 8.23 18.57
C PHE A 687 -25.42 9.40 17.75
N THR A 688 -25.76 9.60 16.48
CA THR A 688 -25.09 10.63 15.65
C THR A 688 -25.64 12.05 15.86
N GLY A 689 -26.75 12.21 16.60
CA GLY A 689 -27.43 13.50 16.80
C GLY A 689 -27.59 13.96 18.27
N PHE A 690 -27.15 13.18 19.26
CA PHE A 690 -27.34 13.55 20.67
C PHE A 690 -26.12 14.27 21.25
N SER A 691 -26.38 15.38 21.95
CA SER A 691 -25.38 16.09 22.74
C SER A 691 -25.20 15.35 24.08
N PRO A 692 -23.96 15.09 24.54
CA PRO A 692 -23.72 14.51 25.87
C PRO A 692 -24.44 15.32 26.96
N GLY A 693 -25.19 14.65 27.84
CA GLY A 693 -25.91 15.30 28.95
C GLY A 693 -27.39 15.59 28.69
N LYS A 694 -27.97 15.12 27.57
CA LYS A 694 -29.43 15.00 27.41
C LYS A 694 -29.97 13.63 27.85
N GLU A 695 -29.09 12.69 28.23
CA GLU A 695 -29.46 11.38 28.78
C GLU A 695 -29.81 11.48 30.28
N PHE A 696 -30.76 12.33 30.67
CA PHE A 696 -31.25 12.33 32.05
C PHE A 696 -32.46 11.41 32.19
N VAL A 697 -32.23 10.25 32.82
CA VAL A 697 -33.28 9.38 33.35
C VAL A 697 -33.97 10.12 34.50
N HIS A 698 -35.31 10.19 34.46
CA HIS A 698 -36.09 10.92 35.47
C HIS A 698 -35.89 10.28 36.87
N LEU A 699 -35.79 11.09 37.93
CA LEU A 699 -35.56 10.61 39.31
C LEU A 699 -36.62 9.59 39.79
N SER A 700 -37.84 9.68 39.25
CA SER A 700 -38.92 8.72 39.49
C SER A 700 -38.61 7.30 39.00
N THR A 701 -37.77 7.15 37.96
CA THR A 701 -37.39 5.84 37.42
C THR A 701 -36.51 5.06 38.40
N TYR A 702 -35.74 5.74 39.27
CA TYR A 702 -34.96 5.10 40.32
C TYR A 702 -35.86 4.49 41.40
N THR A 703 -36.91 5.20 41.82
CA THR A 703 -37.91 4.68 42.77
C THR A 703 -38.69 3.51 42.18
N THR A 704 -39.04 3.57 40.89
CA THR A 704 -39.68 2.47 40.16
C THR A 704 -38.76 1.24 40.05
N LEU A 705 -37.47 1.44 39.75
CA LEU A 705 -36.45 0.39 39.73
C LEU A 705 -36.28 -0.28 41.10
N GLU A 706 -36.19 0.51 42.17
CA GLU A 706 -36.03 -0.02 43.53
C GLU A 706 -37.26 -0.82 43.99
N ASN A 707 -38.46 -0.34 43.66
CA ASN A 707 -39.72 -1.03 43.95
C ASN A 707 -39.88 -2.33 43.14
N LEU A 708 -39.51 -2.31 41.86
CA LEU A 708 -39.49 -3.51 41.01
C LEU A 708 -38.43 -4.51 41.46
N GLN A 709 -37.25 -4.07 41.89
CA GLN A 709 -36.20 -4.94 42.41
C GLN A 709 -36.63 -5.64 43.72
N LYS A 710 -37.35 -4.92 44.59
CA LYS A 710 -38.00 -5.51 45.78
C LYS A 710 -39.04 -6.56 45.37
N ALA A 711 -39.95 -6.20 44.46
CA ALA A 711 -41.01 -7.11 44.02
C ALA A 711 -40.50 -8.36 43.26
N VAL A 712 -39.44 -8.24 42.45
CA VAL A 712 -38.76 -9.39 41.82
C VAL A 712 -38.08 -10.28 42.86
N SER A 713 -37.45 -9.69 43.89
CA SER A 713 -36.84 -10.44 44.99
C SER A 713 -37.87 -11.18 45.83
N ASP A 714 -39.07 -10.63 45.97
CA ASP A 714 -40.20 -11.24 46.66
C ASP A 714 -40.81 -12.38 45.84
N CYS A 715 -40.96 -12.23 44.53
CA CYS A 715 -41.48 -13.29 43.66
C CYS A 715 -40.51 -14.47 43.44
N ALA A 716 -39.20 -14.24 43.50
CA ALA A 716 -38.19 -15.30 43.40
C ALA A 716 -38.20 -16.29 44.57
N ARG A 717 -38.95 -16.01 45.64
CA ARG A 717 -38.98 -16.83 46.86
C ARG A 717 -40.09 -17.89 46.88
N ASP A 718 -41.30 -17.65 46.33
CA ASP A 718 -42.40 -18.65 46.25
C ASP A 718 -43.65 -18.22 45.42
N SER A 719 -43.55 -17.28 44.47
CA SER A 719 -44.73 -16.80 43.72
C SER A 719 -45.12 -17.65 42.51
N PRO A 720 -46.43 -17.77 42.16
CA PRO A 720 -46.88 -18.36 40.90
C PRO A 720 -46.34 -17.59 39.68
N GLN A 721 -46.15 -18.29 38.57
CA GLN A 721 -45.56 -17.76 37.33
C GLN A 721 -46.28 -16.50 36.81
N GLU A 722 -47.58 -16.37 37.06
CA GLU A 722 -48.42 -15.23 36.63
C GLU A 722 -47.99 -13.90 37.28
N ASP A 723 -47.53 -13.92 38.54
CA ASP A 723 -47.07 -12.72 39.26
C ASP A 723 -45.73 -12.21 38.69
N ILE A 724 -44.85 -13.13 38.30
CA ILE A 724 -43.57 -12.82 37.66
C ILE A 724 -43.82 -12.18 36.29
N GLU A 725 -44.81 -12.66 35.54
CA GLU A 725 -45.16 -12.12 34.23
C GLU A 725 -45.71 -10.68 34.30
N GLU A 726 -46.58 -10.38 35.28
CA GLU A 726 -47.04 -9.01 35.51
C GLU A 726 -45.90 -8.07 35.93
N LEU A 727 -44.95 -8.58 36.70
CA LEU A 727 -43.75 -7.84 37.09
C LEU A 727 -42.82 -7.59 35.91
N VAL A 728 -42.66 -8.55 35.01
CA VAL A 728 -41.89 -8.39 33.77
C VAL A 728 -42.56 -7.34 32.87
N ASP A 729 -43.88 -7.35 32.73
CA ASP A 729 -44.63 -6.34 31.95
C ASP A 729 -44.45 -4.92 32.55
N LYS A 730 -44.58 -4.79 33.89
CA LYS A 730 -44.33 -3.53 34.60
C LYS A 730 -42.87 -3.08 34.46
N PHE A 731 -41.90 -3.99 34.52
CA PHE A 731 -40.49 -3.68 34.33
C PHE A 731 -40.19 -3.21 32.90
N GLU A 732 -40.68 -3.94 31.90
CA GLU A 732 -40.52 -3.59 30.50
C GLU A 732 -41.16 -2.23 30.17
N ARG A 733 -42.36 -1.95 30.69
CA ARG A 733 -43.04 -0.68 30.46
C ARG A 733 -42.40 0.48 31.22
N ASP A 734 -42.21 0.34 32.54
CA ASP A 734 -41.95 1.46 33.45
C ASP A 734 -40.45 1.72 33.65
N VAL A 735 -39.59 0.78 33.25
CA VAL A 735 -38.12 0.91 33.28
C VAL A 735 -37.56 0.93 31.86
N VAL A 736 -37.72 -0.16 31.11
CA VAL A 736 -37.10 -0.29 29.77
C VAL A 736 -37.73 0.68 28.76
N GLY A 737 -39.05 0.85 28.80
CA GLY A 737 -39.80 1.80 27.97
C GLY A 737 -39.57 3.27 28.32
N VAL A 738 -38.92 3.59 29.45
CA VAL A 738 -38.65 4.97 29.89
C VAL A 738 -37.20 5.38 29.61
N LEU A 739 -36.28 4.42 29.52
CA LEU A 739 -34.87 4.67 29.22
C LEU A 739 -34.67 5.01 27.73
N PRO A 740 -33.99 6.12 27.38
CA PRO A 740 -33.37 6.24 26.06
C PRO A 740 -32.23 5.21 26.02
N ILE A 741 -32.26 4.27 25.07
CA ILE A 741 -31.17 3.31 24.90
C ILE A 741 -30.07 3.91 24.04
#